data_AF-W2TUJ0-F1
#
_entry.id   AF-W2TUJ0-F1
#
_cell.length_a   1.000
_cell.length_b   1.000
_cell.length_c   1.000
_cell.angle_alpha   90.00
_cell.angle_beta   90.00
_cell.angle_gamma   90.00
#
_symmetry.space_group_name_H-M   'P 1'
#
loop_
_entity.id
_entity.type
_entity.pdbx_description
1 polymer ?
#
loop_
_entity_poly.entity_id
_entity_poly.type
_entity_poly.pdbx_seq_one_letter_code
_entity_poly.pdbx_strand_id
1 'polypeptide(L)'
;MVLCRHLNHRAGSCEIFVAAINLTGIAAPPSAHLLRFKLRLQFGLVFFAFSILAAICLSLGNRSEGEKIVSAAVALYVFAYRGTEVTEVPAEVVCSLQNVSKTRGVVRGFREAFEASVEMDLVIEDEEDYYTKIAYLIVFLLLINESSMKQASLISNVMPEYNQFSRLYSLITTVFRSFLSMDESHSLLLNEEALRQCPDAKKPVFLYEWLRYLDRILPVTQRVGSDYFHEIAEFFEFFIFFFFQSDLKSIQPQLVQQLLSRVTSINGPPIRYLLARCLARIYLIGDSSTFGDTLNLCNDTLKIKDDSPSQLPAKLAALACIASFYETMGRCGSSFVDTFPIMVKWLKIAESQGRAEILMTLSSMVSGLGSGASNFHKDVYKAAKAHLADRVMPVRTAALQCLTALVPVYPPLYSTELEAVVTLCTKALDGSNYETRLAVAKLLGVLLATTLQPPPPPIAIGKPTANARAAPIRPIPLEDALHLLAGGFLRGGIGGFLKGGSNCSTATVGGQKDVRAGIAMGYVELMREMGALWLERNLSVICRHLLELAAKCGGLAYTNSPPQAAEAIFLRRCVSYILRATVGTMLSEQAQITACKYLGQLLADYINSFDYSVEPGVERILGAEAYSSAQAAVVATLELSNLVRQIGTAVTPLFVEASGIMEPVFACLLHPIVSARTATAWCLRCITMAVPSQLTPLIDRCLSRLEHMKSCTDAISGYSLALAALVAAASDCKLGIPHGKPKQVKRNV
;
A
#
# COMPACT_ATOMS: atom_id res chain seq x y z
N MET A 1 19.08 -30.69 -2.52
CA MET A 1 20.52 -30.37 -2.44
C MET A 1 21.25 -31.01 -1.25
N VAL A 2 20.72 -31.02 -0.02
CA VAL A 2 21.37 -31.70 1.14
C VAL A 2 21.47 -33.21 0.92
N LEU A 3 20.45 -33.85 0.33
CA LEU A 3 20.46 -35.27 -0.03
C LEU A 3 21.55 -35.63 -1.05
N CYS A 4 21.71 -34.84 -2.13
CA CYS A 4 22.74 -35.09 -3.15
C CYS A 4 24.18 -34.84 -2.66
N ARG A 5 24.40 -34.03 -1.62
CA ARG A 5 25.75 -33.81 -1.04
C ARG A 5 26.18 -34.90 -0.05
N HIS A 6 25.26 -35.66 0.54
CA HIS A 6 25.59 -36.75 1.48
C HIS A 6 25.63 -38.14 0.84
N LEU A 7 25.07 -38.33 -0.36
CA LEU A 7 24.99 -39.64 -1.03
C LEU A 7 26.25 -40.03 -1.82
N ASN A 8 27.36 -39.31 -1.66
CA ASN A 8 28.54 -39.50 -2.51
C ASN A 8 29.50 -40.62 -2.08
N HIS A 9 29.14 -41.49 -1.13
CA HIS A 9 29.90 -42.71 -0.87
C HIS A 9 29.01 -43.81 -0.26
N ARG A 10 28.81 -44.90 -1.02
CA ARG A 10 28.35 -46.25 -0.60
C ARG A 10 27.33 -46.28 0.57
N ALA A 11 26.15 -45.70 0.39
CA ALA A 11 25.05 -45.89 1.32
C ALA A 11 24.04 -46.88 0.72
N GLY A 12 23.69 -47.93 1.48
CA GLY A 12 22.66 -48.90 1.12
C GLY A 12 21.25 -48.30 1.22
N SER A 13 20.29 -48.91 0.52
CA SER A 13 18.91 -48.46 0.32
C SER A 13 18.15 -48.07 1.61
N CYS A 14 18.58 -48.55 2.78
CA CYS A 14 17.99 -48.22 4.08
C CYS A 14 18.37 -46.84 4.65
N GLU A 15 19.48 -46.22 4.24
CA GLU A 15 19.89 -44.91 4.80
C GLU A 15 19.20 -43.72 4.12
N ILE A 16 18.87 -43.87 2.83
CA ILE A 16 18.01 -42.93 2.08
C ILE A 16 16.60 -42.89 2.71
N PHE A 17 16.14 -44.05 3.21
CA PHE A 17 14.84 -44.25 3.82
C PHE A 17 14.66 -43.50 5.16
N VAL A 18 15.68 -43.49 6.03
CA VAL A 18 15.62 -42.79 7.34
C VAL A 18 15.72 -41.27 7.17
N ALA A 19 16.47 -40.78 6.18
CA ALA A 19 16.60 -39.34 5.91
C ALA A 19 15.32 -38.71 5.35
N ALA A 20 14.56 -39.43 4.51
CA ALA A 20 13.30 -38.96 3.96
C ALA A 20 12.17 -38.88 5.01
N ILE A 21 12.12 -39.84 5.94
CA ILE A 21 11.12 -39.85 7.02
C ILE A 21 11.37 -38.73 8.03
N ASN A 22 12.63 -38.49 8.43
CA ASN A 22 12.98 -37.44 9.39
C ASN A 22 12.69 -36.01 8.91
N LEU A 23 12.62 -35.77 7.59
CA LEU A 23 12.28 -34.47 6.99
C LEU A 23 10.78 -34.15 7.02
N THR A 24 9.91 -35.15 7.17
CA THR A 24 8.45 -34.94 7.16
C THR A 24 7.85 -34.58 8.53
N GLY A 25 8.64 -34.61 9.60
CA GLY A 25 8.25 -34.06 10.91
C GLY A 25 6.95 -34.61 11.51
N ILE A 26 6.57 -35.86 11.19
CA ILE A 26 5.28 -36.41 11.62
C ILE A 26 5.39 -36.95 13.04
N ALA A 27 4.97 -36.15 14.03
CA ALA A 27 4.58 -36.66 15.34
C ALA A 27 3.30 -37.50 15.17
N ALA A 28 3.34 -38.75 15.65
CA ALA A 28 2.36 -39.79 15.35
C ALA A 28 0.90 -39.43 15.75
N PRO A 29 -0.07 -39.48 14.81
CA PRO A 29 -1.50 -39.52 15.14
C PRO A 29 -2.00 -40.97 15.29
N PRO A 30 -3.12 -41.20 16.01
CA PRO A 30 -3.46 -42.51 16.57
C PRO A 30 -4.08 -43.54 15.60
N SER A 31 -4.11 -43.30 14.28
CA SER A 31 -4.69 -44.25 13.33
C SER A 31 -3.83 -44.45 12.07
N ALA A 32 -3.40 -45.71 11.84
CA ALA A 32 -2.52 -46.11 10.75
C ALA A 32 -3.11 -45.88 9.34
N HIS A 33 -4.44 -45.78 9.22
CA HIS A 33 -5.13 -45.57 7.93
C HIS A 33 -4.97 -44.14 7.39
N LEU A 34 -5.11 -43.11 8.25
CA LEU A 34 -5.00 -41.71 7.84
C LEU A 34 -3.55 -41.31 7.50
N LEU A 35 -2.58 -41.95 8.17
CA LEU A 35 -1.16 -41.78 7.86
C LEU A 35 -0.79 -42.43 6.51
N ARG A 36 -1.28 -43.65 6.23
CA ARG A 36 -1.11 -44.31 4.93
C ARG A 36 -1.78 -43.53 3.79
N PHE A 37 -2.93 -42.92 4.07
CA PHE A 37 -3.65 -42.05 3.14
C PHE A 37 -2.84 -40.78 2.78
N LYS A 38 -2.37 -40.03 3.79
CA LYS A 38 -1.53 -38.83 3.55
C LYS A 38 -0.22 -39.17 2.83
N LEU A 39 0.42 -40.28 3.19
CA LEU A 39 1.65 -40.75 2.52
C LEU A 39 1.39 -41.09 1.06
N ARG A 40 0.33 -41.85 0.74
CA ARG A 40 0.01 -42.23 -0.66
C ARG A 40 -0.32 -41.01 -1.53
N LEU A 41 -1.05 -40.03 -1.01
CA LEU A 41 -1.36 -38.78 -1.72
C LEU A 41 -0.08 -37.96 -1.98
N GLN A 42 0.77 -37.81 -0.97
CA GLN A 42 2.05 -37.10 -1.11
C GLN A 42 3.02 -37.82 -2.06
N PHE A 43 3.12 -39.15 -2.00
CA PHE A 43 3.98 -39.92 -2.90
C PHE A 43 3.44 -39.95 -4.34
N GLY A 44 2.12 -40.00 -4.55
CA GLY A 44 1.51 -39.91 -5.87
C GLY A 44 1.76 -38.56 -6.54
N LEU A 45 1.68 -37.46 -5.79
CA LEU A 45 2.01 -36.12 -6.26
C LEU A 45 3.50 -35.95 -6.57
N VAL A 46 4.37 -36.53 -5.74
CA VAL A 46 5.83 -36.57 -6.00
C VAL A 46 6.13 -37.38 -7.27
N PHE A 47 5.49 -38.53 -7.47
CA PHE A 47 5.65 -39.34 -8.68
C PHE A 47 5.23 -38.58 -9.95
N PHE A 48 4.10 -37.87 -9.89
CA PHE A 48 3.62 -37.04 -11.00
C PHE A 48 4.60 -35.91 -11.34
N ALA A 49 5.13 -35.22 -10.33
CA ALA A 49 6.13 -34.17 -10.50
C ALA A 49 7.43 -34.69 -11.14
N PHE A 50 7.94 -35.84 -10.69
CA PHE A 50 9.13 -36.47 -11.26
C PHE A 50 8.91 -36.95 -12.70
N SER A 51 7.70 -37.41 -13.03
CA SER A 51 7.35 -37.85 -14.39
C SER A 51 7.29 -36.68 -15.39
N ILE A 52 6.77 -35.52 -14.96
CA ILE A 52 6.83 -34.28 -15.73
C ILE A 52 8.28 -33.81 -15.91
N LEU A 53 9.09 -33.87 -14.86
CA LEU A 53 10.51 -33.52 -14.91
C LEU A 53 11.30 -34.39 -15.90
N ALA A 54 11.05 -35.70 -15.91
CA ALA A 54 11.65 -36.62 -16.84
C ALA A 54 11.26 -36.29 -18.30
N ALA A 55 9.98 -35.98 -18.54
CA ALA A 55 9.50 -35.58 -19.86
C ALA A 55 10.18 -34.28 -20.34
N ILE A 56 10.37 -33.30 -19.44
CA ILE A 56 11.07 -32.04 -19.74
C ILE A 56 12.55 -32.31 -20.06
N CYS A 57 13.27 -33.07 -19.23
CA CYS A 57 14.68 -33.41 -19.49
C CYS A 57 14.89 -34.18 -20.81
N LEU A 58 13.95 -35.07 -21.14
CA LEU A 58 13.96 -35.81 -22.42
C LEU A 58 13.66 -34.89 -23.61
N SER A 59 12.75 -33.92 -23.46
CA SER A 59 12.42 -32.93 -24.50
C SER A 59 13.54 -31.93 -24.78
N LEU A 60 14.37 -31.63 -23.76
CA LEU A 60 15.55 -30.77 -23.85
C LEU A 60 16.80 -31.53 -24.32
N GLY A 61 16.67 -32.81 -24.70
CA GLY A 61 17.77 -33.63 -25.24
C GLY A 61 18.71 -34.24 -24.19
N ASN A 62 18.43 -34.07 -22.89
CA ASN A 62 19.30 -34.49 -21.79
C ASN A 62 18.91 -35.90 -21.28
N ARG A 63 19.09 -36.90 -22.15
CA ARG A 63 18.57 -38.28 -21.97
C ARG A 63 19.04 -39.01 -20.71
N SER A 64 20.32 -38.89 -20.36
CA SER A 64 20.89 -39.63 -19.22
C SER A 64 20.31 -39.20 -17.87
N GLU A 65 19.94 -37.92 -17.74
CA GLU A 65 19.37 -37.37 -16.52
C GLU A 65 17.86 -37.62 -16.45
N GLY A 66 17.18 -37.53 -17.60
CA GLY A 66 15.78 -37.95 -17.73
C GLY A 66 15.57 -39.41 -17.31
N GLU A 67 16.43 -40.33 -17.76
CA GLU A 67 16.35 -41.76 -17.41
C GLU A 67 16.56 -42.05 -15.91
N LYS A 68 17.47 -41.32 -15.25
CA LYS A 68 17.68 -41.44 -13.79
C LYS A 68 16.47 -40.93 -13.00
N ILE A 69 15.85 -39.86 -13.45
CA ILE A 69 14.66 -39.26 -12.84
C ILE A 69 13.46 -40.22 -12.96
N VAL A 70 13.27 -40.85 -14.12
CA VAL A 70 12.23 -41.89 -14.31
C VAL A 70 12.47 -43.08 -13.38
N SER A 71 13.72 -43.56 -13.28
CA SER A 71 14.06 -44.69 -12.41
C SER A 71 13.81 -44.38 -10.93
N ALA A 72 14.16 -43.17 -10.49
CA ALA A 72 13.87 -42.70 -9.13
C ALA A 72 12.37 -42.57 -8.86
N ALA A 73 11.59 -42.07 -9.82
CA ALA A 73 10.14 -41.96 -9.71
C ALA A 73 9.50 -43.34 -9.52
N VAL A 74 9.88 -44.31 -10.36
CA VAL A 74 9.35 -45.69 -10.31
C VAL A 74 9.70 -46.37 -8.99
N ALA A 75 10.93 -46.18 -8.49
CA ALA A 75 11.35 -46.72 -7.20
C ALA A 75 10.53 -46.15 -6.02
N LEU A 76 10.27 -44.84 -6.03
CA LEU A 76 9.42 -44.16 -5.04
C LEU A 76 7.97 -44.65 -5.08
N TYR A 77 7.42 -44.88 -6.28
CA TYR A 77 6.06 -45.36 -6.48
C TYR A 77 5.87 -46.81 -6.00
N VAL A 78 6.78 -47.72 -6.37
CA VAL A 78 6.74 -49.13 -5.92
C VAL A 78 6.82 -49.23 -4.39
N PHE A 79 7.63 -48.37 -3.78
CA PHE A 79 7.78 -48.30 -2.33
C PHE A 79 6.52 -47.76 -1.62
N ALA A 80 5.87 -46.73 -2.18
CA ALA A 80 4.66 -46.14 -1.61
C ALA A 80 3.43 -47.06 -1.67
N TYR A 81 3.35 -47.92 -2.69
CA TYR A 81 2.19 -48.79 -2.91
C TYR A 81 2.27 -50.11 -2.13
N ARG A 82 3.46 -50.74 -2.02
CA ARG A 82 3.69 -52.00 -1.28
C ARG A 82 4.07 -51.79 0.18
N GLY A 83 3.23 -51.06 0.91
CA GLY A 83 3.38 -50.96 2.37
C GLY A 83 3.41 -52.34 3.03
N THR A 84 4.49 -52.61 3.78
CA THR A 84 4.79 -53.75 4.67
C THR A 84 5.26 -55.08 4.03
N GLU A 85 6.40 -55.55 4.57
CA GLU A 85 7.10 -56.84 4.41
C GLU A 85 7.81 -57.13 3.08
N VAL A 86 9.02 -56.58 2.93
CA VAL A 86 10.02 -57.10 1.98
C VAL A 86 11.33 -57.29 2.74
N THR A 87 11.54 -58.47 3.31
CA THR A 87 12.86 -58.88 3.83
C THR A 87 13.79 -59.37 2.72
N GLU A 88 13.29 -59.67 1.52
CA GLU A 88 14.10 -59.93 0.32
C GLU A 88 13.41 -59.37 -0.93
N VAL A 89 14.11 -58.51 -1.67
CA VAL A 89 13.68 -58.07 -3.00
C VAL A 89 13.80 -59.28 -3.95
N PRO A 90 12.72 -59.77 -4.59
CA PRO A 90 12.82 -60.89 -5.51
C PRO A 90 13.76 -60.53 -6.67
N ALA A 91 14.70 -61.42 -6.99
CA ALA A 91 15.69 -61.21 -8.05
C ALA A 91 15.07 -60.87 -9.42
N GLU A 92 13.80 -61.24 -9.64
CA GLU A 92 13.02 -60.93 -10.83
C GLU A 92 12.72 -59.42 -11.01
N VAL A 93 12.60 -58.64 -9.93
CA VAL A 93 12.34 -57.19 -10.01
C VAL A 93 13.63 -56.42 -10.35
N VAL A 94 14.78 -56.88 -9.84
CA VAL A 94 16.10 -56.32 -10.19
C VAL A 94 16.48 -56.67 -11.63
N CYS A 95 16.15 -57.87 -12.09
CA CYS A 95 16.40 -58.29 -13.48
C CYS A 95 15.50 -57.54 -14.48
N SER A 96 14.28 -57.17 -14.07
CA SER A 96 13.37 -56.34 -14.86
C SER A 96 13.88 -54.90 -14.99
N LEU A 97 14.47 -54.32 -13.94
CA LEU A 97 15.09 -52.98 -13.97
C LEU A 97 16.36 -52.91 -14.83
N GLN A 98 17.13 -54.00 -14.95
CA GLN A 98 18.30 -54.06 -15.83
C GLN A 98 17.94 -54.17 -17.33
N ASN A 99 16.75 -54.64 -17.66
CA ASN A 99 16.26 -54.78 -19.05
C ASN A 99 15.50 -53.54 -19.58
N VAL A 100 15.33 -52.49 -18.77
CA VAL A 100 14.68 -51.20 -19.13
C VAL A 100 15.49 -50.38 -20.16
N SER A 101 16.70 -50.82 -20.53
CA SER A 101 17.56 -50.15 -21.53
C SER A 101 17.06 -50.22 -22.99
N LYS A 102 15.91 -50.85 -23.27
CA LYS A 102 15.32 -50.93 -24.62
C LYS A 102 13.95 -50.28 -24.68
N THR A 103 13.83 -49.26 -25.53
CA THR A 103 12.69 -48.35 -25.72
C THR A 103 11.32 -49.04 -25.92
N ARG A 104 11.30 -50.29 -26.40
CA ARG A 104 10.07 -51.09 -26.57
C ARG A 104 9.58 -51.79 -25.30
N GLY A 105 10.47 -52.03 -24.33
CA GLY A 105 10.14 -52.71 -23.07
C GLY A 105 9.42 -51.81 -22.08
N VAL A 106 9.77 -50.52 -22.04
CA VAL A 106 9.16 -49.53 -21.13
C VAL A 106 7.70 -49.24 -21.49
N VAL A 107 7.41 -49.07 -22.78
CA VAL A 107 6.03 -48.87 -23.28
C VAL A 107 5.18 -50.12 -23.09
N ARG A 108 5.78 -51.32 -23.23
CA ARG A 108 5.11 -52.60 -22.98
C ARG A 108 4.83 -52.80 -21.49
N GLY A 109 5.78 -52.52 -20.60
CA GLY A 109 5.60 -52.59 -19.15
C GLY A 109 4.58 -51.57 -18.62
N PHE A 110 4.54 -50.36 -19.19
CA PHE A 110 3.49 -49.38 -18.88
C PHE A 110 2.11 -49.81 -19.40
N ARG A 111 2.04 -50.42 -20.59
CA ARG A 111 0.81 -50.99 -21.16
C ARG A 111 0.28 -52.15 -20.32
N GLU A 112 1.14 -53.09 -19.93
CA GLU A 112 0.78 -54.25 -19.10
C GLU A 112 0.36 -53.81 -17.69
N ALA A 113 1.01 -52.79 -17.11
CA ALA A 113 0.59 -52.20 -15.83
C ALA A 113 -0.75 -51.44 -15.94
N PHE A 114 -0.99 -50.75 -17.06
CA PHE A 114 -2.26 -50.09 -17.34
C PHE A 114 -3.39 -51.11 -17.58
N GLU A 115 -3.16 -52.14 -18.38
CA GLU A 115 -4.12 -53.22 -18.65
C GLU A 115 -4.43 -54.03 -17.37
N ALA A 116 -3.42 -54.31 -16.52
CA ALA A 116 -3.62 -54.92 -15.21
C ALA A 116 -4.41 -54.03 -14.22
N SER A 117 -4.30 -52.69 -14.35
CA SER A 117 -5.12 -51.73 -13.58
C SER A 117 -6.57 -51.63 -14.08
N VAL A 118 -6.83 -52.05 -15.32
CA VAL A 118 -8.16 -52.06 -15.95
C VAL A 118 -8.88 -53.40 -15.74
N GLU A 119 -8.16 -54.53 -15.62
CA GLU A 119 -8.71 -55.86 -15.34
C GLU A 119 -9.05 -56.11 -13.86
N MET A 120 -8.61 -55.26 -12.93
CA MET A 120 -9.17 -55.24 -11.58
C MET A 120 -10.56 -54.59 -11.64
N ASP A 121 -11.58 -55.42 -11.87
CA ASP A 121 -12.99 -55.11 -11.61
C ASP A 121 -13.19 -54.80 -10.11
N LEU A 122 -12.81 -53.60 -9.70
CA LEU A 122 -13.23 -52.99 -8.45
C LEU A 122 -14.18 -51.85 -8.84
N VAL A 123 -15.43 -52.05 -8.46
CA VAL A 123 -16.53 -51.08 -8.53
C VAL A 123 -15.99 -49.70 -8.14
N ILE A 124 -16.16 -48.71 -9.02
CA ILE A 124 -15.80 -47.31 -8.73
C ILE A 124 -16.78 -46.82 -7.67
N GLU A 125 -16.39 -46.89 -6.39
CA GLU A 125 -17.15 -46.33 -5.29
C GLU A 125 -16.57 -44.99 -4.77
N ASP A 126 -15.33 -44.61 -5.13
CA ASP A 126 -14.70 -43.37 -4.65
C ASP A 126 -13.99 -42.53 -5.75
N GLU A 127 -14.08 -41.19 -5.63
CA GLU A 127 -13.45 -40.17 -6.51
C GLU A 127 -11.91 -40.30 -6.63
N GLU A 128 -11.26 -41.08 -5.77
CA GLU A 128 -9.80 -41.16 -5.64
C GLU A 128 -9.13 -42.02 -6.72
N ASP A 129 -9.84 -43.01 -7.27
CA ASP A 129 -9.33 -43.87 -8.36
C ASP A 129 -9.37 -43.15 -9.72
N TYR A 130 -10.16 -42.08 -9.81
CA TYR A 130 -10.32 -41.21 -10.98
C TYR A 130 -9.04 -40.43 -11.28
N TYR A 131 -8.43 -39.80 -10.27
CA TYR A 131 -7.22 -38.97 -10.44
C TYR A 131 -5.98 -39.80 -10.76
N THR A 132 -5.89 -41.01 -10.23
CA THR A 132 -4.79 -41.94 -10.52
C THR A 132 -4.88 -42.43 -11.97
N LYS A 133 -6.08 -42.82 -12.44
CA LYS A 133 -6.31 -43.17 -13.86
C LYS A 133 -6.08 -41.98 -14.80
N ILE A 134 -6.41 -40.75 -14.38
CA ILE A 134 -6.10 -39.51 -15.11
C ILE A 134 -4.59 -39.27 -15.22
N ALA A 135 -3.82 -39.47 -14.14
CA ALA A 135 -2.37 -39.32 -14.16
C ALA A 135 -1.71 -40.33 -15.11
N TYR A 136 -2.17 -41.58 -15.10
CA TYR A 136 -1.73 -42.61 -16.06
C TYR A 136 -2.09 -42.26 -17.51
N LEU A 137 -3.29 -41.73 -17.75
CA LEU A 137 -3.74 -41.33 -19.09
C LEU A 137 -2.96 -40.11 -19.61
N ILE A 138 -2.64 -39.13 -18.76
CA ILE A 138 -1.82 -37.96 -19.11
C ILE A 138 -0.39 -38.40 -19.46
N VAL A 139 0.21 -39.28 -18.66
CA VAL A 139 1.56 -39.82 -18.92
C VAL A 139 1.57 -40.66 -20.20
N PHE A 140 0.53 -41.47 -20.45
CA PHE A 140 0.38 -42.26 -21.68
C PHE A 140 0.22 -41.37 -22.93
N LEU A 141 -0.60 -40.31 -22.85
CA LEU A 141 -0.80 -39.35 -23.94
C LEU A 141 0.45 -38.48 -24.20
N LEU A 142 1.27 -38.21 -23.19
CA LEU A 142 2.53 -37.47 -23.33
C LEU A 142 3.67 -38.35 -23.87
N LEU A 143 3.63 -39.66 -23.64
CA LEU A 143 4.61 -40.63 -24.16
C LEU A 143 4.37 -41.01 -25.63
N ILE A 144 3.13 -40.92 -26.11
CA ILE A 144 2.78 -41.13 -27.52
C ILE A 144 2.89 -39.78 -28.24
N ASN A 145 4.10 -39.39 -28.61
CA ASN A 145 4.25 -38.31 -29.59
C ASN A 145 4.37 -38.88 -31.01
N GLU A 146 3.53 -38.32 -31.88
CA GLU A 146 3.36 -38.54 -33.32
C GLU A 146 2.96 -39.95 -33.81
N SER A 147 1.83 -39.98 -34.54
CA SER A 147 1.40 -41.01 -35.53
C SER A 147 0.47 -42.17 -35.14
N SER A 148 -0.60 -41.93 -34.35
CA SER A 148 -1.78 -42.81 -34.49
C SER A 148 -3.12 -42.14 -34.11
N MET A 149 -3.72 -41.43 -35.06
CA MET A 149 -5.06 -40.81 -34.96
C MET A 149 -6.23 -41.82 -35.05
N LYS A 150 -6.00 -43.11 -34.76
CA LYS A 150 -7.01 -44.18 -34.87
C LYS A 150 -7.68 -44.58 -33.54
N GLN A 151 -7.28 -44.00 -32.41
CA GLN A 151 -7.82 -44.36 -31.09
C GLN A 151 -8.67 -43.26 -30.42
N ALA A 152 -8.90 -42.12 -31.09
CA ALA A 152 -9.75 -41.04 -30.57
C ALA A 152 -11.22 -41.47 -30.35
N SER A 153 -11.70 -42.47 -31.10
CA SER A 153 -13.05 -43.04 -30.91
C SER A 153 -13.18 -43.91 -29.65
N LEU A 154 -12.06 -44.39 -29.09
CA LEU A 154 -12.07 -45.16 -27.85
C LEU A 154 -12.21 -44.22 -26.62
N ILE A 155 -11.65 -43.00 -26.73
CA ILE A 155 -11.64 -42.00 -25.66
C ILE A 155 -13.01 -41.33 -25.48
N SER A 156 -13.78 -41.12 -26.57
CA SER A 156 -15.13 -40.53 -26.47
C SER A 156 -16.16 -41.46 -25.84
N ASN A 157 -15.93 -42.77 -25.86
CA ASN A 157 -16.85 -43.76 -25.28
C ASN A 157 -16.66 -43.96 -23.77
N VAL A 158 -15.55 -43.48 -23.19
CA VAL A 158 -15.21 -43.73 -21.77
C VAL A 158 -15.50 -42.52 -20.87
N MET A 159 -15.55 -41.28 -21.38
CA MET A 159 -15.83 -40.10 -20.55
C MET A 159 -16.67 -39.02 -21.24
N PRO A 160 -17.90 -38.73 -20.76
CA PRO A 160 -18.72 -37.61 -21.23
C PRO A 160 -18.18 -36.22 -20.87
N GLU A 161 -17.17 -36.12 -19.99
CA GLU A 161 -16.67 -34.85 -19.41
C GLU A 161 -15.44 -34.25 -20.13
N TYR A 162 -15.10 -34.77 -21.32
CA TYR A 162 -13.96 -34.36 -22.15
C TYR A 162 -13.83 -32.83 -22.38
N ASN A 163 -14.94 -32.10 -22.31
CA ASN A 163 -14.99 -30.64 -22.47
C ASN A 163 -14.36 -29.84 -21.31
N GLN A 164 -14.27 -30.37 -20.09
CA GLN A 164 -13.54 -29.72 -18.99
C GLN A 164 -12.02 -29.95 -19.11
N PHE A 165 -11.63 -31.13 -19.60
CA PHE A 165 -10.24 -31.53 -19.78
C PHE A 165 -9.52 -30.72 -20.88
N SER A 166 -10.23 -30.43 -21.99
CA SER A 166 -9.73 -29.55 -23.05
C SER A 166 -9.38 -28.14 -22.52
N ARG A 167 -10.14 -27.63 -21.54
CA ARG A 167 -9.89 -26.31 -20.93
C ARG A 167 -8.67 -26.32 -20.01
N LEU A 168 -8.46 -27.37 -19.22
CA LEU A 168 -7.30 -27.49 -18.34
C LEU A 168 -6.01 -27.72 -19.14
N TYR A 169 -6.05 -28.59 -20.16
CA TYR A 169 -4.95 -28.78 -21.10
C TYR A 169 -4.63 -27.49 -21.86
N SER A 170 -5.65 -26.78 -22.35
CA SER A 170 -5.50 -25.45 -22.96
C SER A 170 -4.91 -24.44 -21.99
N LEU A 171 -5.33 -24.43 -20.72
CA LEU A 171 -4.83 -23.48 -19.72
C LEU A 171 -3.35 -23.75 -19.42
N ILE A 172 -2.96 -25.03 -19.25
CA ILE A 172 -1.57 -25.43 -19.01
C ILE A 172 -0.70 -25.16 -20.23
N THR A 173 -1.17 -25.47 -21.45
CA THR A 173 -0.44 -25.14 -22.68
C THR A 173 -0.42 -23.64 -22.99
N THR A 174 -1.42 -22.86 -22.60
CA THR A 174 -1.41 -21.39 -22.71
C THR A 174 -0.43 -20.77 -21.71
N VAL A 175 -0.38 -21.27 -20.47
CA VAL A 175 0.59 -20.84 -19.46
C VAL A 175 2.01 -21.21 -19.89
N PHE A 176 2.24 -22.44 -20.38
CA PHE A 176 3.54 -22.84 -20.93
C PHE A 176 3.90 -22.12 -22.25
N ARG A 177 2.96 -21.88 -23.16
CA ARG A 177 3.19 -21.05 -24.36
C ARG A 177 3.51 -19.61 -24.01
N SER A 178 2.88 -19.04 -22.99
CA SER A 178 3.22 -17.70 -22.52
C SER A 178 4.60 -17.63 -21.86
N PHE A 179 5.14 -18.78 -21.42
CA PHE A 179 6.50 -18.92 -20.93
C PHE A 179 7.53 -19.17 -22.06
N LEU A 180 7.08 -19.63 -23.23
CA LEU A 180 7.90 -20.01 -24.39
C LEU A 180 7.65 -19.15 -25.65
N SER A 181 6.80 -18.12 -25.59
CA SER A 181 6.54 -17.24 -26.73
C SER A 181 7.69 -16.25 -26.90
N MET A 182 8.68 -16.67 -27.69
CA MET A 182 9.76 -15.82 -28.21
C MET A 182 9.17 -14.80 -29.20
N ASP A 183 8.79 -13.62 -28.70
CA ASP A 183 8.96 -12.39 -29.49
C ASP A 183 10.43 -11.99 -29.41
N GLU A 184 10.97 -11.32 -30.44
CA GLU A 184 12.40 -10.95 -30.49
C GLU A 184 12.88 -10.02 -29.34
N SER A 185 11.94 -9.45 -28.58
CA SER A 185 12.18 -8.64 -27.36
C SER A 185 12.03 -9.42 -26.05
N HIS A 186 11.55 -10.67 -26.08
CA HIS A 186 11.32 -11.55 -24.92
C HIS A 186 12.48 -12.54 -24.69
N SER A 187 13.71 -12.01 -24.61
CA SER A 187 14.93 -12.76 -24.31
C SER A 187 15.66 -12.12 -23.13
N LEU A 188 16.41 -12.93 -22.35
CA LEU A 188 17.24 -12.42 -21.26
C LEU A 188 18.34 -11.50 -21.77
N LEU A 189 18.95 -11.84 -22.93
CA LEU A 189 19.87 -10.96 -23.63
C LEU A 189 19.13 -10.12 -24.66
N LEU A 190 19.54 -8.87 -24.79
CA LEU A 190 19.05 -7.98 -25.83
C LEU A 190 19.55 -8.48 -27.20
N ASN A 191 18.63 -8.65 -28.14
CA ASN A 191 18.98 -8.94 -29.53
C ASN A 191 19.53 -7.65 -30.21
N GLU A 192 20.86 -7.51 -30.22
CA GLU A 192 21.52 -6.34 -30.82
C GLU A 192 21.30 -6.23 -32.33
N GLU A 193 21.15 -7.36 -33.03
CA GLU A 193 20.96 -7.38 -34.48
C GLU A 193 19.55 -6.88 -34.84
N ALA A 194 18.52 -7.34 -34.13
CA ALA A 194 17.16 -6.82 -34.24
C ALA A 194 17.08 -5.32 -33.88
N LEU A 195 17.82 -4.89 -32.86
CA LEU A 195 17.89 -3.46 -32.50
C LEU A 195 18.53 -2.60 -33.60
N ARG A 196 19.56 -3.10 -34.28
CA ARG A 196 20.23 -2.39 -35.39
C ARG A 196 19.33 -2.27 -36.62
N GLN A 197 18.55 -3.30 -36.90
CA GLN A 197 17.60 -3.33 -38.02
C GLN A 197 16.34 -2.48 -37.75
N CYS A 198 16.08 -2.14 -36.49
CA CYS A 198 14.94 -1.30 -36.09
C CYS A 198 15.16 0.18 -36.49
N PRO A 199 14.13 0.87 -37.05
CA PRO A 199 14.20 2.30 -37.33
C PRO A 199 14.55 3.12 -36.08
N ASP A 200 15.34 4.19 -36.22
CA ASP A 200 15.83 5.00 -35.08
C ASP A 200 14.71 5.47 -34.13
N ALA A 201 13.54 5.82 -34.69
CA ALA A 201 12.38 6.24 -33.90
C ALA A 201 11.78 5.13 -33.02
N LYS A 202 11.98 3.85 -33.39
CA LYS A 202 11.44 2.68 -32.68
C LYS A 202 12.46 2.03 -31.73
N LYS A 203 13.76 2.34 -31.85
CA LYS A 203 14.80 1.81 -30.96
C LYS A 203 14.52 2.05 -29.45
N PRO A 204 14.05 3.24 -29.01
CA PRO A 204 13.70 3.44 -27.60
C PRO A 204 12.53 2.57 -27.13
N VAL A 205 11.57 2.29 -28.01
CA VAL A 205 10.39 1.45 -27.70
C VAL A 205 10.82 -0.01 -27.54
N PHE A 206 11.66 -0.51 -28.45
CA PHE A 206 12.22 -1.87 -28.37
C PHE A 206 13.01 -2.07 -27.07
N LEU A 207 13.86 -1.10 -26.71
CA LEU A 207 14.61 -1.12 -25.44
C LEU A 207 13.68 -1.09 -24.23
N TYR A 208 12.63 -0.28 -24.27
CA TYR A 208 11.65 -0.20 -23.20
C TYR A 208 10.90 -1.53 -23.00
N GLU A 209 10.48 -2.19 -24.09
CA GLU A 209 9.80 -3.50 -24.03
C GLU A 209 10.71 -4.58 -23.46
N TRP A 210 11.96 -4.65 -23.92
CA TRP A 210 12.96 -5.58 -23.38
C TRP A 210 13.22 -5.35 -21.88
N LEU A 211 13.43 -4.10 -21.46
CA LEU A 211 13.63 -3.78 -20.04
C LEU A 211 12.38 -4.08 -19.20
N ARG A 212 11.18 -3.88 -19.74
CA ARG A 212 9.93 -4.23 -19.07
C ARG A 212 9.77 -5.74 -18.92
N TYR A 213 10.19 -6.51 -19.92
CA TYR A 213 10.26 -7.96 -19.86
C TYR A 213 11.21 -8.43 -18.76
N LEU A 214 12.43 -7.89 -18.71
CA LEU A 214 13.40 -8.16 -17.64
C LEU A 214 12.85 -7.79 -16.26
N ASP A 215 12.27 -6.60 -16.09
CA ASP A 215 11.70 -6.15 -14.82
C ASP A 215 10.50 -7.01 -14.38
N ARG A 216 9.81 -7.69 -15.30
CA ARG A 216 8.72 -8.63 -15.00
C ARG A 216 9.23 -10.00 -14.55
N ILE A 217 10.31 -10.50 -15.16
CA ILE A 217 10.81 -11.86 -14.90
C ILE A 217 11.75 -11.91 -13.70
N LEU A 218 12.63 -10.92 -13.54
CA LEU A 218 13.58 -10.85 -12.41
C LEU A 218 12.93 -10.90 -11.01
N PRO A 219 11.71 -10.41 -10.72
CA PRO A 219 11.10 -10.55 -9.40
C PRO A 219 10.32 -11.87 -9.20
N VAL A 220 10.00 -12.62 -10.27
CA VAL A 220 9.42 -13.99 -10.15
C VAL A 220 10.36 -14.91 -9.37
N THR A 221 11.65 -14.57 -9.35
CA THR A 221 12.67 -15.27 -8.58
C THR A 221 12.81 -14.78 -7.13
N GLN A 222 12.03 -13.80 -6.66
CA GLN A 222 12.20 -13.19 -5.33
C GLN A 222 11.06 -13.56 -4.35
N ARG A 223 9.88 -13.96 -4.83
CA ARG A 223 8.74 -14.35 -3.98
C ARG A 223 8.88 -15.78 -3.46
N VAL A 224 9.76 -16.00 -2.49
CA VAL A 224 9.62 -17.10 -1.53
C VAL A 224 9.90 -16.52 -0.15
N GLY A 225 8.88 -15.87 0.42
CA GLY A 225 8.97 -15.24 1.73
C GLY A 225 7.66 -14.56 2.11
N SER A 226 6.90 -15.27 2.95
CA SER A 226 5.75 -14.82 3.73
C SER A 226 4.35 -14.88 3.08
N ASP A 227 3.59 -15.83 3.63
CA ASP A 227 2.17 -15.77 3.96
C ASP A 227 1.13 -16.17 2.90
N TYR A 228 0.68 -17.43 3.08
CA TYR A 228 -0.51 -18.11 2.55
C TYR A 228 -0.53 -18.36 1.04
N PHE A 229 -0.16 -19.57 0.60
CA PHE A 229 -0.86 -20.33 -0.46
C PHE A 229 -0.34 -21.79 -0.54
N HIS A 230 -1.23 -22.74 -0.87
CA HIS A 230 -1.11 -24.20 -0.84
C HIS A 230 0.25 -24.85 -1.22
N GLU A 231 0.65 -25.88 -0.42
CA GLU A 231 1.90 -26.69 -0.46
C GLU A 231 2.38 -27.22 -1.84
N ILE A 232 1.55 -27.23 -2.89
CA ILE A 232 1.90 -27.76 -4.22
C ILE A 232 2.52 -26.68 -5.13
N ALA A 233 2.18 -25.40 -4.95
CA ALA A 233 2.74 -24.31 -5.74
C ALA A 233 4.21 -24.01 -5.38
N GLU A 234 4.59 -24.22 -4.12
CA GLU A 234 5.94 -23.97 -3.61
C GLU A 234 7.00 -24.81 -4.33
N PHE A 235 6.71 -26.08 -4.63
CA PHE A 235 7.69 -26.97 -5.26
C PHE A 235 7.96 -26.60 -6.73
N PHE A 236 6.92 -26.16 -7.45
CA PHE A 236 7.03 -25.75 -8.85
C PHE A 236 7.70 -24.37 -9.00
N GLU A 237 7.34 -23.41 -8.13
CA GLU A 237 7.98 -22.08 -8.10
C GLU A 237 9.44 -22.15 -7.63
N PHE A 238 9.76 -22.98 -6.63
CA PHE A 238 11.13 -23.19 -6.17
C PHE A 238 12.03 -23.84 -7.23
N PHE A 239 11.49 -24.76 -8.04
CA PHE A 239 12.24 -25.42 -9.10
C PHE A 239 12.48 -24.49 -10.31
N ILE A 240 11.46 -23.72 -10.73
CA ILE A 240 11.60 -22.67 -11.75
C ILE A 240 12.61 -21.62 -11.30
N PHE A 241 12.55 -21.20 -10.04
CA PHE A 241 13.51 -20.28 -9.43
C PHE A 241 14.94 -20.80 -9.52
N PHE A 242 15.18 -22.06 -9.11
CA PHE A 242 16.51 -22.64 -9.09
C PHE A 242 17.12 -22.81 -10.50
N PHE A 243 16.32 -23.25 -11.48
CA PHE A 243 16.78 -23.41 -12.86
C PHE A 243 17.11 -22.05 -13.49
N PHE A 244 16.20 -21.07 -13.36
CA PHE A 244 16.39 -19.72 -13.87
C PHE A 244 17.59 -19.01 -13.22
N GLN A 245 17.82 -19.20 -11.92
CA GLN A 245 18.98 -18.65 -11.24
C GLN A 245 20.30 -19.20 -11.80
N SER A 246 20.33 -20.46 -12.24
CA SER A 246 21.52 -21.06 -12.85
C SER A 246 21.81 -20.47 -14.23
N ASP A 247 20.77 -20.28 -15.05
CA ASP A 247 20.88 -19.67 -16.38
C ASP A 247 21.29 -18.20 -16.27
N LEU A 248 20.69 -17.44 -15.34
CA LEU A 248 21.02 -16.03 -15.12
C LEU A 248 22.48 -15.85 -14.77
N LYS A 249 23.05 -16.68 -13.88
CA LYS A 249 24.47 -16.59 -13.48
C LYS A 249 25.43 -16.85 -14.65
N SER A 250 25.05 -17.70 -15.59
CA SER A 250 25.87 -17.98 -16.78
C SER A 250 25.86 -16.81 -17.79
N ILE A 251 24.73 -16.10 -17.90
CA ILE A 251 24.50 -15.03 -18.88
C ILE A 251 24.80 -13.64 -18.30
N GLN A 252 24.86 -13.52 -16.98
CA GLN A 252 25.04 -12.29 -16.23
C GLN A 252 26.15 -11.35 -16.75
N PRO A 253 27.40 -11.79 -17.02
CA PRO A 253 28.44 -10.86 -17.44
C PRO A 253 28.09 -10.14 -18.76
N GLN A 254 27.47 -10.86 -19.70
CA GLN A 254 27.03 -10.29 -20.99
C GLN A 254 25.85 -9.35 -20.79
N LEU A 255 24.88 -9.74 -19.96
CA LEU A 255 23.70 -8.91 -19.67
C LEU A 255 24.07 -7.60 -18.96
N VAL A 256 24.94 -7.67 -17.96
CA VAL A 256 25.46 -6.49 -17.26
C VAL A 256 26.19 -5.57 -18.24
N GLN A 257 27.06 -6.11 -19.09
CA GLN A 257 27.76 -5.31 -20.10
C GLN A 257 26.78 -4.60 -21.05
N GLN A 258 25.74 -5.29 -21.53
CA GLN A 258 24.70 -4.70 -22.37
C GLN A 258 23.99 -3.55 -21.65
N LEU A 259 23.59 -3.73 -20.39
CA LEU A 259 22.92 -2.70 -19.60
C LEU A 259 23.85 -1.49 -19.33
N LEU A 260 25.11 -1.74 -18.95
CA LEU A 260 26.08 -0.67 -18.70
C LEU A 260 26.36 0.18 -19.94
N SER A 261 26.42 -0.44 -21.13
CA SER A 261 26.57 0.29 -22.40
C SER A 261 25.43 1.28 -22.68
N ARG A 262 24.27 1.08 -22.04
CA ARG A 262 23.08 1.94 -22.20
C ARG A 262 22.96 2.98 -21.09
N VAL A 263 23.70 2.87 -19.97
CA VAL A 263 23.74 3.91 -18.92
C VAL A 263 24.25 5.23 -19.47
N THR A 264 25.24 5.20 -20.36
CA THR A 264 25.86 6.38 -20.98
C THR A 264 25.11 6.88 -22.21
N SER A 265 24.10 6.13 -22.69
CA SER A 265 23.28 6.54 -23.83
C SER A 265 22.14 7.47 -23.42
N ILE A 266 21.70 8.33 -24.34
CA ILE A 266 20.61 9.28 -24.10
C ILE A 266 19.30 8.50 -23.99
N ASN A 267 18.87 8.24 -22.76
CA ASN A 267 17.62 7.55 -22.46
C ASN A 267 16.66 8.46 -21.69
N GLY A 268 15.38 8.40 -22.07
CA GLY A 268 14.30 9.08 -21.34
C GLY A 268 14.09 8.50 -19.94
N PRO A 269 13.35 9.21 -19.06
CA PRO A 269 13.15 8.79 -17.67
C PRO A 269 12.63 7.35 -17.48
N PRO A 270 11.63 6.84 -18.24
CA PRO A 270 11.12 5.48 -18.06
C PRO A 270 12.17 4.39 -18.30
N ILE A 271 12.97 4.54 -19.36
CA ILE A 271 14.04 3.58 -19.71
C ILE A 271 15.13 3.62 -18.63
N ARG A 272 15.49 4.81 -18.16
CA ARG A 272 16.49 5.01 -17.11
C ARG A 272 16.17 4.25 -15.83
N TYR A 273 14.96 4.42 -15.29
CA TYR A 273 14.57 3.77 -14.04
C TYR A 273 14.41 2.26 -14.21
N LEU A 274 13.88 1.79 -15.34
CA LEU A 274 13.80 0.35 -15.61
C LEU A 274 15.18 -0.29 -15.73
N LEU A 275 16.11 0.36 -16.43
CA LEU A 275 17.49 -0.10 -16.57
C LEU A 275 18.16 -0.22 -15.19
N ALA A 276 18.05 0.83 -14.38
CA ALA A 276 18.62 0.87 -13.04
C ALA A 276 18.06 -0.25 -12.12
N ARG A 277 16.74 -0.47 -12.15
CA ARG A 277 16.07 -1.55 -11.41
C ARG A 277 16.50 -2.93 -11.88
N CYS A 278 16.56 -3.17 -13.19
CA CYS A 278 17.00 -4.44 -13.75
C CYS A 278 18.43 -4.74 -13.31
N LEU A 279 19.32 -3.76 -13.41
CA LEU A 279 20.72 -3.91 -13.00
C LEU A 279 20.86 -4.22 -11.51
N ALA A 280 20.10 -3.53 -10.64
CA ALA A 280 20.10 -3.80 -9.21
C ALA A 280 19.58 -5.21 -8.87
N ARG A 281 18.52 -5.66 -9.55
CA ARG A 281 17.94 -7.00 -9.35
C ARG A 281 18.88 -8.12 -9.82
N ILE A 282 19.57 -7.92 -10.94
CA ILE A 282 20.57 -8.87 -11.41
C ILE A 282 21.64 -9.10 -10.34
N TYR A 283 22.14 -8.04 -9.71
CA TYR A 283 23.10 -8.15 -8.61
C TYR A 283 22.53 -8.75 -7.33
N LEU A 284 21.23 -8.60 -7.08
CA LEU A 284 20.57 -9.21 -5.92
C LEU A 284 20.43 -10.74 -6.06
N ILE A 285 20.12 -11.24 -7.27
CA ILE A 285 19.79 -12.65 -7.53
C ILE A 285 21.01 -13.46 -8.01
N GLY A 286 21.86 -12.81 -8.81
CA GLY A 286 23.03 -13.37 -9.46
C GLY A 286 24.30 -13.28 -8.58
N ASP A 287 25.44 -13.10 -9.24
CA ASP A 287 26.74 -12.86 -8.62
C ASP A 287 26.94 -11.37 -8.30
N SER A 288 27.41 -11.05 -7.10
CA SER A 288 27.67 -9.67 -6.66
C SER A 288 29.12 -9.23 -6.85
N SER A 289 30.00 -10.07 -7.41
CA SER A 289 31.44 -9.80 -7.52
C SER A 289 31.79 -8.49 -8.26
N THR A 290 31.13 -8.21 -9.39
CA THR A 290 31.37 -7.00 -10.22
C THR A 290 30.54 -5.79 -9.82
N PHE A 291 29.79 -5.88 -8.71
CA PHE A 291 28.96 -4.77 -8.23
C PHE A 291 29.80 -3.53 -7.88
N GLY A 292 30.94 -3.73 -7.20
CA GLY A 292 31.83 -2.63 -6.80
C GLY A 292 32.33 -1.83 -7.99
N ASP A 293 32.74 -2.51 -9.07
CA ASP A 293 33.19 -1.88 -10.31
C ASP A 293 32.06 -1.09 -10.99
N THR A 294 30.85 -1.64 -10.97
CA THR A 294 29.67 -0.97 -11.52
C THR A 294 29.28 0.28 -10.73
N LEU A 295 29.38 0.23 -9.41
CA LEU A 295 29.14 1.38 -8.56
C LEU A 295 30.21 2.46 -8.77
N ASN A 296 31.47 2.06 -8.90
CA ASN A 296 32.57 2.97 -9.21
C ASN A 296 32.40 3.65 -10.56
N LEU A 297 31.96 2.92 -11.60
CA LEU A 297 31.63 3.51 -12.90
C LEU A 297 30.53 4.58 -12.79
N CYS A 298 29.49 4.33 -11.99
CA CYS A 298 28.45 5.32 -11.74
C CYS A 298 29.03 6.56 -11.02
N ASN A 299 29.85 6.35 -10.00
CA ASN A 299 30.52 7.43 -9.26
C ASN A 299 31.45 8.27 -10.16
N ASP A 300 32.20 7.63 -11.05
CA ASP A 300 33.11 8.32 -11.98
C ASP A 300 32.34 9.13 -13.03
N THR A 301 31.20 8.61 -13.50
CA THR A 301 30.27 9.36 -14.37
C THR A 301 29.79 10.65 -13.69
N LEU A 302 29.52 10.62 -12.38
CA LEU A 302 29.11 11.81 -11.61
C LEU A 302 30.26 12.81 -11.39
N LYS A 303 31.53 12.38 -11.41
CA LYS A 303 32.70 13.25 -11.22
C LYS A 303 33.02 14.10 -12.46
N ILE A 304 32.47 13.76 -13.63
CA ILE A 304 32.71 14.49 -14.88
C ILE A 304 32.27 15.96 -14.70
N LYS A 305 33.21 16.90 -14.85
CA LYS A 305 32.98 18.35 -14.65
C LYS A 305 32.26 19.04 -15.82
N ASP A 306 31.91 18.30 -16.87
CA ASP A 306 31.14 18.83 -17.98
C ASP A 306 29.67 18.98 -17.58
N ASP A 307 29.19 20.23 -17.55
CA ASP A 307 27.82 20.61 -17.24
C ASP A 307 27.00 20.88 -18.52
N SER A 308 27.51 20.48 -19.69
CA SER A 308 26.75 20.56 -20.93
C SER A 308 25.46 19.71 -20.84
N PRO A 309 24.34 20.16 -21.46
CA PRO A 309 23.09 19.39 -21.50
C PRO A 309 23.24 17.98 -22.10
N SER A 310 24.33 17.72 -22.83
CA SER A 310 24.64 16.42 -23.43
C SER A 310 25.04 15.36 -22.41
N GLN A 311 25.65 15.74 -21.28
CA GLN A 311 26.13 14.81 -20.24
C GLN A 311 25.12 14.57 -19.13
N LEU A 312 24.11 15.44 -18.99
CA LEU A 312 23.07 15.32 -17.98
C LEU A 312 22.33 13.95 -18.05
N PRO A 313 21.93 13.42 -19.21
CA PRO A 313 21.24 12.12 -19.28
C PRO A 313 22.05 10.97 -18.69
N ALA A 314 23.37 10.95 -18.92
CA ALA A 314 24.28 9.93 -18.41
C ALA A 314 24.47 10.08 -16.89
N LYS A 315 24.68 11.30 -16.38
CA LYS A 315 24.77 11.58 -14.94
C LYS A 315 23.49 11.18 -14.20
N LEU A 316 22.33 11.50 -14.77
CA LEU A 316 21.05 11.11 -14.18
C LEU A 316 20.82 9.60 -14.25
N ALA A 317 21.28 8.90 -15.29
CA ALA A 317 21.21 7.44 -15.36
C ALA A 317 22.10 6.78 -14.31
N ALA A 318 23.31 7.29 -14.10
CA ALA A 318 24.19 6.86 -13.02
C ALA A 318 23.53 7.06 -11.64
N LEU A 319 22.86 8.20 -11.40
CA LEU A 319 22.08 8.41 -10.17
C LEU A 319 20.97 7.39 -9.99
N ALA A 320 20.18 7.11 -11.03
CA ALA A 320 19.10 6.14 -10.95
C ALA A 320 19.62 4.73 -10.60
N CYS A 321 20.76 4.33 -11.17
CA CYS A 321 21.45 3.09 -10.81
C CYS A 321 21.85 3.08 -9.34
N ILE A 322 22.52 4.15 -8.86
CA ILE A 322 22.89 4.30 -7.44
C ILE A 322 21.65 4.18 -6.55
N ALA A 323 20.57 4.92 -6.83
CA ALA A 323 19.33 4.88 -6.07
C ALA A 323 18.79 3.44 -5.98
N SER A 324 18.68 2.75 -7.13
CA SER A 324 18.16 1.39 -7.22
C SER A 324 19.05 0.37 -6.49
N PHE A 325 20.37 0.56 -6.52
CA PHE A 325 21.30 -0.30 -5.79
C PHE A 325 21.08 -0.23 -4.29
N TYR A 326 21.01 0.97 -3.72
CA TYR A 326 20.77 1.12 -2.29
C TYR A 326 19.37 0.65 -1.89
N GLU A 327 18.34 0.97 -2.66
CA GLU A 327 16.95 0.56 -2.36
C GLU A 327 16.78 -0.96 -2.40
N THR A 328 17.37 -1.64 -3.40
CA THR A 328 17.13 -3.07 -3.64
C THR A 328 18.02 -3.97 -2.78
N MET A 329 19.29 -3.60 -2.61
CA MET A 329 20.24 -4.48 -1.94
C MET A 329 20.36 -4.18 -0.45
N GLY A 330 20.11 -2.93 0.00
CA GLY A 330 20.14 -2.46 1.39
C GLY A 330 21.49 -2.60 2.14
N ARG A 331 22.38 -3.47 1.64
CA ARG A 331 23.70 -3.83 2.16
C ARG A 331 24.77 -3.46 1.15
N CYS A 332 24.71 -2.26 0.58
CA CYS A 332 25.78 -1.69 -0.25
C CYS A 332 27.07 -1.37 0.55
N GLY A 333 27.29 -2.03 1.68
CA GLY A 333 28.44 -1.86 2.57
C GLY A 333 28.66 -0.42 3.01
N SER A 334 29.92 -0.08 3.25
CA SER A 334 30.39 1.26 3.57
C SER A 334 30.60 2.15 2.32
N SER A 335 30.25 1.70 1.11
CA SER A 335 30.53 2.42 -0.15
C SER A 335 29.77 3.76 -0.27
N PHE A 336 28.80 4.02 0.61
CA PHE A 336 28.14 5.33 0.69
C PHE A 336 29.09 6.44 1.14
N VAL A 337 30.17 6.10 1.86
CA VAL A 337 31.20 7.04 2.31
C VAL A 337 31.89 7.73 1.14
N ASP A 338 32.06 7.02 0.01
CA ASP A 338 32.66 7.58 -1.21
C ASP A 338 31.61 8.22 -2.13
N THR A 339 30.42 7.63 -2.20
CA THR A 339 29.33 8.06 -3.10
C THR A 339 28.72 9.40 -2.64
N PHE A 340 28.47 9.55 -1.33
CA PHE A 340 27.77 10.72 -0.78
C PHE A 340 28.50 12.05 -1.01
N PRO A 341 29.82 12.18 -0.75
CA PRO A 341 30.54 13.43 -1.02
C PRO A 341 30.49 13.87 -2.48
N ILE A 342 30.52 12.92 -3.42
CA ILE A 342 30.41 13.20 -4.87
C ILE A 342 29.04 13.82 -5.17
N MET A 343 27.97 13.20 -4.67
CA MET A 343 26.60 13.69 -4.86
C MET A 343 26.37 15.06 -4.22
N VAL A 344 26.84 15.29 -2.98
CA VAL A 344 26.71 16.59 -2.30
C VAL A 344 27.48 17.69 -3.01
N LYS A 345 28.65 17.37 -3.57
CA LYS A 345 29.41 18.31 -4.39
C LYS A 345 28.64 18.69 -5.65
N TRP A 346 28.05 17.70 -6.33
CA TRP A 346 27.25 17.96 -7.52
C TRP A 346 25.95 18.72 -7.21
N LEU A 347 25.29 18.41 -6.08
CA LEU A 347 24.06 19.07 -5.63
C LEU A 347 24.19 20.61 -5.55
N LYS A 348 25.38 21.12 -5.19
CA LYS A 348 25.64 22.56 -5.08
C LYS A 348 25.70 23.29 -6.43
N ILE A 349 26.08 22.59 -7.50
CA ILE A 349 26.28 23.18 -8.83
C ILE A 349 25.23 22.73 -9.86
N ALA A 350 24.52 21.63 -9.58
CA ALA A 350 23.56 21.04 -10.50
C ALA A 350 22.38 21.98 -10.79
N GLU A 351 21.87 21.89 -12.01
CA GLU A 351 20.59 22.49 -12.38
C GLU A 351 19.41 21.83 -11.65
N SER A 352 18.22 22.39 -11.80
CA SER A 352 17.05 22.02 -10.99
C SER A 352 16.66 20.54 -11.07
N GLN A 353 16.72 19.91 -12.25
CA GLN A 353 16.44 18.48 -12.40
C GLN A 353 17.48 17.64 -11.68
N GLY A 354 18.77 17.94 -11.86
CA GLY A 354 19.86 17.27 -11.16
C GLY A 354 19.71 17.36 -9.65
N ARG A 355 19.41 18.55 -9.09
CA ARG A 355 19.20 18.71 -7.64
C ARG A 355 18.05 17.85 -7.11
N ALA A 356 16.93 17.79 -7.82
CA ALA A 356 15.79 16.97 -7.42
C ALA A 356 16.15 15.47 -7.41
N GLU A 357 16.77 14.97 -8.47
CA GLU A 357 17.15 13.55 -8.58
C GLU A 357 18.22 13.14 -7.56
N ILE A 358 19.16 14.03 -7.24
CA ILE A 358 20.15 13.78 -6.18
C ILE A 358 19.43 13.61 -4.83
N LEU A 359 18.48 14.49 -4.49
CA LEU A 359 17.73 14.40 -3.23
C LEU A 359 16.87 13.13 -3.16
N MET A 360 16.27 12.70 -4.27
CA MET A 360 15.55 11.42 -4.37
C MET A 360 16.48 10.22 -4.20
N THR A 361 17.68 10.29 -4.78
CA THR A 361 18.71 9.26 -4.62
C THR A 361 19.13 9.17 -3.14
N LEU A 362 19.34 10.30 -2.47
CA LEU A 362 19.61 10.32 -1.02
C LEU A 362 18.48 9.70 -0.20
N SER A 363 17.21 9.94 -0.57
CA SER A 363 16.05 9.28 0.06
C SER A 363 16.10 7.76 -0.07
N SER A 364 16.46 7.27 -1.26
CA SER A 364 16.61 5.83 -1.54
C SER A 364 17.78 5.22 -0.77
N MET A 365 18.88 5.95 -0.64
CA MET A 365 20.03 5.57 0.18
C MET A 365 19.66 5.42 1.66
N VAL A 366 18.93 6.40 2.22
CA VAL A 366 18.47 6.35 3.61
C VAL A 366 17.54 5.16 3.84
N SER A 367 16.57 4.94 2.94
CA SER A 367 15.61 3.84 3.05
C SER A 367 16.29 2.47 2.97
N GLY A 368 17.27 2.32 2.06
CA GLY A 368 18.02 1.08 1.88
C GLY A 368 18.98 0.75 3.04
N LEU A 369 19.74 1.74 3.53
CA LEU A 369 20.75 1.53 4.59
C LEU A 369 20.12 1.33 5.97
N GLY A 370 18.92 1.85 6.20
CA GLY A 370 18.21 1.74 7.48
C GLY A 370 19.01 2.30 8.65
N SER A 371 18.81 1.74 9.85
CA SER A 371 19.47 2.22 11.09
C SER A 371 20.99 1.99 11.15
N GLY A 372 21.58 1.27 10.18
CA GLY A 372 23.00 0.91 10.18
C GLY A 372 23.97 2.07 9.88
N ALA A 373 23.49 3.21 9.39
CA ALA A 373 24.31 4.33 8.92
C ALA A 373 24.07 5.63 9.72
N SER A 374 24.15 5.59 11.05
CA SER A 374 23.81 6.74 11.93
C SER A 374 24.56 8.05 11.61
N ASN A 375 25.85 7.98 11.27
CA ASN A 375 26.66 9.15 10.91
C ASN A 375 26.25 9.76 9.56
N PHE A 376 25.73 8.94 8.63
CA PHE A 376 25.26 9.37 7.32
C PHE A 376 23.97 10.21 7.44
N HIS A 377 23.05 9.82 8.33
CA HIS A 377 21.75 10.49 8.48
C HIS A 377 21.86 11.98 8.82
N LYS A 378 22.80 12.34 9.69
CA LYS A 378 23.04 13.74 10.09
C LYS A 378 23.45 14.61 8.90
N ASP A 379 24.29 14.09 8.02
CA ASP A 379 24.78 14.86 6.87
C ASP A 379 23.77 14.91 5.74
N VAL A 380 22.99 13.84 5.52
CA VAL A 380 21.82 13.88 4.62
C VAL A 380 20.79 14.90 5.10
N TYR A 381 20.50 14.93 6.40
CA TYR A 381 19.57 15.92 6.98
C TYR A 381 20.00 17.35 6.67
N LYS A 382 21.29 17.69 6.87
CA LYS A 382 21.83 19.02 6.53
C LYS A 382 21.66 19.34 5.05
N ALA A 383 21.96 18.39 4.17
CA ALA A 383 21.84 18.57 2.72
C ALA A 383 20.39 18.81 2.28
N ALA A 384 19.45 17.98 2.76
CA ALA A 384 18.03 18.10 2.44
C ALA A 384 17.41 19.40 2.99
N LYS A 385 17.72 19.74 4.25
CA LYS A 385 17.24 20.97 4.90
C LYS A 385 17.61 22.23 4.13
N ALA A 386 18.79 22.29 3.52
CA ALA A 386 19.23 23.44 2.73
C ALA A 386 18.35 23.70 1.49
N HIS A 387 17.62 22.70 0.99
CA HIS A 387 16.84 22.77 -0.25
C HIS A 387 15.32 22.92 -0.03
N LEU A 388 14.86 22.98 1.22
CA LEU A 388 13.44 23.21 1.54
C LEU A 388 12.92 24.60 1.12
N ALA A 389 13.82 25.54 0.88
CA ALA A 389 13.51 26.90 0.41
C ALA A 389 13.92 27.14 -1.05
N ASP A 390 14.23 26.10 -1.84
CA ASP A 390 14.60 26.23 -3.25
C ASP A 390 13.47 26.94 -4.04
N ARG A 391 13.78 27.71 -5.08
CA ARG A 391 12.72 28.36 -5.87
C ARG A 391 11.92 27.37 -6.72
N VAL A 392 12.51 26.20 -7.00
CA VAL A 392 11.92 25.16 -7.86
C VAL A 392 11.19 24.12 -7.02
N MET A 393 9.88 23.96 -7.27
CA MET A 393 8.99 23.11 -6.46
C MET A 393 9.35 21.61 -6.48
N PRO A 394 9.73 21.00 -7.63
CA PRO A 394 10.25 19.63 -7.64
C PRO A 394 11.45 19.40 -6.70
N VAL A 395 12.35 20.38 -6.58
CA VAL A 395 13.51 20.27 -5.68
C VAL A 395 13.08 20.30 -4.21
N ARG A 396 12.13 21.19 -3.85
CA ARG A 396 11.52 21.19 -2.51
C ARG A 396 10.83 19.86 -2.20
N THR A 397 10.08 19.33 -3.16
CA THR A 397 9.35 18.05 -3.02
C THR A 397 10.32 16.90 -2.77
N ALA A 398 11.40 16.80 -3.54
CA ALA A 398 12.43 15.78 -3.33
C ALA A 398 13.14 15.94 -1.97
N ALA A 399 13.41 17.17 -1.52
CA ALA A 399 13.97 17.43 -0.20
C ALA A 399 13.03 16.94 0.93
N LEU A 400 11.73 17.20 0.81
CA LEU A 400 10.71 16.75 1.77
C LEU A 400 10.58 15.22 1.81
N GLN A 401 10.63 14.56 0.64
CA GLN A 401 10.60 13.09 0.55
C GLN A 401 11.85 12.48 1.20
N CYS A 402 13.02 13.08 0.98
CA CYS A 402 14.27 12.69 1.65
C CYS A 402 14.19 12.85 3.18
N LEU A 403 13.63 13.94 3.67
CA LEU A 403 13.38 14.12 5.11
C LEU A 403 12.37 13.11 5.66
N THR A 404 11.36 12.74 4.87
CA THR A 404 10.35 11.74 5.27
C THR A 404 11.01 10.38 5.47
N ALA A 405 11.89 9.96 4.55
CA ALA A 405 12.66 8.72 4.68
C ALA A 405 13.60 8.72 5.90
N LEU A 406 14.09 9.90 6.31
CA LEU A 406 14.95 10.04 7.50
C LEU A 406 14.21 9.89 8.83
N VAL A 407 12.92 10.23 8.91
CA VAL A 407 12.16 10.22 10.18
C VAL A 407 12.34 8.91 10.98
N PRO A 408 12.09 7.71 10.42
CA PRO A 408 12.17 6.47 11.20
C PRO A 408 13.58 6.13 11.67
N VAL A 409 14.63 6.62 10.99
CA VAL A 409 16.02 6.20 11.20
C VAL A 409 16.92 7.28 11.83
N TYR A 410 16.42 8.51 11.97
CA TYR A 410 17.16 9.64 12.54
C TYR A 410 16.40 10.28 13.73
N PRO A 411 16.58 9.73 14.95
CA PRO A 411 15.85 10.14 16.15
C PRO A 411 15.78 11.64 16.46
N PRO A 412 16.84 12.45 16.22
CA PRO A 412 16.80 13.89 16.49
C PRO A 412 15.62 14.63 15.84
N LEU A 413 15.09 14.16 14.71
CA LEU A 413 13.93 14.77 14.04
C LEU A 413 12.67 14.75 14.89
N TYR A 414 12.39 13.63 15.56
CA TYR A 414 11.20 13.46 16.39
C TYR A 414 11.46 13.62 17.90
N SER A 415 12.72 13.89 18.31
CA SER A 415 13.07 14.14 19.71
C SER A 415 13.42 15.59 20.00
N THR A 416 14.53 16.11 19.45
CA THR A 416 15.09 17.41 19.83
C THR A 416 14.78 18.52 18.83
N GLU A 417 14.52 18.17 17.57
CA GLU A 417 14.32 19.14 16.48
C GLU A 417 12.87 19.22 15.97
N LEU A 418 11.92 18.58 16.66
CA LEU A 418 10.53 18.46 16.22
C LEU A 418 9.91 19.79 15.79
N GLU A 419 9.92 20.79 16.66
CA GLU A 419 9.35 22.12 16.37
C GLU A 419 10.06 22.84 15.22
N ALA A 420 11.38 22.64 15.10
CA ALA A 420 12.18 23.22 14.04
C ALA A 420 11.80 22.59 12.69
N VAL A 421 11.59 21.28 12.63
CA VAL A 421 11.15 20.57 11.42
C VAL A 421 9.72 20.99 11.03
N VAL A 422 8.80 21.12 11.99
CA VAL A 422 7.44 21.63 11.73
C VAL A 422 7.47 23.06 11.19
N THR A 423 8.35 23.90 11.72
CA THR A 423 8.54 25.28 11.23
C THR A 423 9.11 25.31 9.80
N LEU A 424 10.06 24.42 9.49
CA LEU A 424 10.60 24.26 8.14
C LEU A 424 9.55 23.76 7.14
N CYS A 425 8.68 22.83 7.56
CA CYS A 425 7.53 22.39 6.76
C CYS A 425 6.59 23.55 6.45
N THR A 426 6.30 24.39 7.45
CA THR A 426 5.50 25.61 7.28
C THR A 426 6.13 26.58 6.28
N LYS A 427 7.47 26.71 6.29
CA LYS A 427 8.21 27.52 5.31
C LYS A 427 8.12 26.96 3.90
N ALA A 428 8.26 25.63 3.75
CA ALA A 428 8.28 24.97 2.45
C ALA A 428 6.95 25.13 1.69
N LEU A 429 5.85 25.34 2.43
CA LEU A 429 4.51 25.55 1.89
C LEU A 429 4.28 26.94 1.25
N ASP A 430 5.16 27.91 1.50
CA ASP A 430 5.04 29.25 0.92
C ASP A 430 5.18 29.21 -0.61
N GLY A 431 4.12 29.61 -1.31
CA GLY A 431 4.00 29.54 -2.78
C GLY A 431 3.98 28.11 -3.34
N SER A 432 3.62 27.12 -2.53
CA SER A 432 3.65 25.70 -2.92
C SER A 432 2.55 25.32 -3.92
N ASN A 433 2.86 24.36 -4.80
CA ASN A 433 1.86 23.68 -5.64
C ASN A 433 1.25 22.48 -4.90
N TYR A 434 0.35 21.75 -5.57
CA TYR A 434 -0.34 20.60 -4.97
C TYR A 434 0.62 19.46 -4.54
N GLU A 435 1.60 19.12 -5.38
CA GLU A 435 2.56 18.03 -5.09
C GLU A 435 3.42 18.34 -3.86
N THR A 436 3.96 19.56 -3.77
CA THR A 436 4.72 19.99 -2.58
C THR A 436 3.86 19.94 -1.32
N ARG A 437 2.57 20.32 -1.40
CA ARG A 437 1.66 20.22 -0.25
C ARG A 437 1.46 18.78 0.21
N LEU A 438 1.32 17.83 -0.72
CA LEU A 438 1.24 16.41 -0.38
C LEU A 438 2.53 15.91 0.28
N ALA A 439 3.70 16.31 -0.24
CA ALA A 439 4.98 15.92 0.35
C ALA A 439 5.19 16.49 1.75
N VAL A 440 4.80 17.75 2.00
CA VAL A 440 4.79 18.34 3.35
C VAL A 440 3.82 17.61 4.26
N ALA A 441 2.61 17.33 3.79
CA ALA A 441 1.61 16.60 4.57
C ALA A 441 2.12 15.21 4.98
N LYS A 442 2.79 14.50 4.06
CA LYS A 442 3.43 13.20 4.34
C LYS A 442 4.51 13.30 5.40
N LEU A 443 5.41 14.27 5.28
CA LEU A 443 6.44 14.50 6.28
C LEU A 443 5.85 14.81 7.66
N LEU A 444 4.87 15.71 7.74
CA LEU A 444 4.21 16.06 9.00
C LEU A 444 3.48 14.86 9.62
N GLY A 445 2.77 14.07 8.81
CA GLY A 445 2.06 12.88 9.25
C GLY A 445 3.02 11.83 9.83
N VAL A 446 4.06 11.46 9.09
CA VAL A 446 5.05 10.47 9.53
C VAL A 446 5.83 10.97 10.76
N LEU A 447 6.23 12.25 10.76
CA LEU A 447 6.93 12.87 11.87
C LEU A 447 6.11 12.82 13.16
N LEU A 448 4.88 13.32 13.13
CA LEU A 448 4.02 13.38 14.32
C LEU A 448 3.52 12.00 14.76
N ALA A 449 3.27 11.08 13.82
CA ALA A 449 2.97 9.70 14.17
C ALA A 449 4.14 9.06 14.93
N THR A 450 5.37 9.29 14.46
CA THR A 450 6.59 8.80 15.13
C THR A 450 6.81 9.47 16.49
N THR A 451 6.42 10.74 16.68
CA THR A 451 6.54 11.40 18.00
C THR A 451 5.51 10.88 19.00
N LEU A 452 4.32 10.52 18.53
CA LEU A 452 3.24 9.95 19.36
C LEU A 452 3.48 8.48 19.69
N GLN A 453 4.11 7.75 18.78
CA GLN A 453 4.46 6.34 18.91
C GLN A 453 5.92 6.10 18.48
N PRO A 454 6.90 6.51 19.30
CA PRO A 454 8.31 6.34 18.96
C PRO A 454 8.66 4.86 18.83
N PRO A 455 9.53 4.49 17.88
CA PRO A 455 9.95 3.11 17.70
C PRO A 455 10.61 2.60 18.98
N PRO A 456 10.37 1.33 19.37
CA PRO A 456 10.98 0.76 20.56
C PRO A 456 12.50 0.79 20.44
N PRO A 457 13.23 1.03 21.55
CA PRO A 457 14.69 0.99 21.52
C PRO A 457 15.15 -0.41 21.07
N PRO A 458 16.20 -0.50 20.24
CA PRO A 458 16.72 -1.80 19.80
C PRO A 458 17.10 -2.63 21.03
N ILE A 459 16.57 -3.84 21.11
CA ILE A 459 16.90 -4.81 22.17
C ILE A 459 18.37 -5.16 22.01
N ALA A 460 19.22 -4.65 22.90
CA ALA A 460 20.64 -4.96 22.92
C ALA A 460 20.83 -6.42 23.37
N ILE A 461 21.07 -7.33 22.43
CA ILE A 461 21.59 -8.67 22.72
C ILE A 461 23.10 -8.51 22.98
N GLY A 462 23.47 -8.11 24.20
CA GLY A 462 24.86 -7.93 24.60
C GLY A 462 25.00 -7.22 25.94
N LYS A 463 26.04 -7.59 26.72
CA LYS A 463 26.31 -7.01 28.05
C LYS A 463 26.37 -5.48 27.99
N PRO A 464 25.66 -4.75 28.86
CA PRO A 464 25.63 -3.29 28.83
C PRO A 464 26.98 -2.72 29.26
N THR A 465 27.63 -1.97 28.36
CA THR A 465 28.70 -1.05 28.74
C THR A 465 28.07 0.20 29.37
N ALA A 466 28.66 0.68 30.48
CA ALA A 466 28.05 1.65 31.39
C ALA A 466 27.74 3.04 30.79
N ASN A 467 28.18 3.34 29.56
CA ASN A 467 28.10 4.68 28.95
C ASN A 467 27.15 4.81 27.75
N ALA A 468 26.35 3.78 27.42
CA ALA A 468 25.46 3.81 26.24
C ALA A 468 23.97 3.64 26.56
N ARG A 469 23.51 4.13 27.73
CA ARG A 469 22.07 4.23 28.00
C ARG A 469 21.52 5.49 27.32
N ALA A 470 21.20 5.39 26.04
CA ALA A 470 20.29 6.35 25.42
C ALA A 470 18.96 6.31 26.20
N ALA A 471 18.56 7.42 26.80
CA ALA A 471 17.29 7.50 27.51
C ALA A 471 16.15 7.14 26.54
N PRO A 472 15.14 6.38 26.98
CA PRO A 472 14.01 6.05 26.14
C PRO A 472 13.30 7.35 25.72
N ILE A 473 13.11 7.54 24.42
CA ILE A 473 12.36 8.67 23.87
C ILE A 473 10.91 8.48 24.31
N ARG A 474 10.39 9.42 25.10
CA ARG A 474 9.01 9.37 25.58
C ARG A 474 8.08 9.91 24.50
N PRO A 475 6.92 9.28 24.28
CA PRO A 475 5.91 9.83 23.40
C PRO A 475 5.40 11.17 23.94
N ILE A 476 5.16 12.12 23.04
CA ILE A 476 4.50 13.37 23.41
C ILE A 476 2.98 13.14 23.57
N PRO A 477 2.29 13.93 24.40
CA PRO A 477 0.82 13.96 24.43
C PRO A 477 0.22 14.28 23.06
N LEU A 478 -0.95 13.71 22.77
CA LEU A 478 -1.70 13.99 21.53
C LEU A 478 -2.02 15.48 21.38
N GLU A 479 -2.42 16.13 22.46
CA GLU A 479 -2.76 17.55 22.45
C GLU A 479 -1.57 18.39 21.97
N ASP A 480 -0.34 18.10 22.40
CA ASP A 480 0.85 18.85 21.99
C ASP A 480 1.11 18.70 20.48
N ALA A 481 0.96 17.50 19.93
CA ALA A 481 1.08 17.27 18.48
C ALA A 481 0.02 18.06 17.68
N LEU A 482 -1.22 18.09 18.18
CA LEU A 482 -2.31 18.85 17.57
C LEU A 482 -2.09 20.37 17.69
N HIS A 483 -1.51 20.85 18.80
CA HIS A 483 -1.14 22.25 19.00
C HIS A 483 -0.03 22.71 18.04
N LEU A 484 0.94 21.85 17.72
CA LEU A 484 1.98 22.17 16.72
C LEU A 484 1.35 22.44 15.34
N LEU A 485 0.43 21.60 14.89
CA LEU A 485 -0.30 21.80 13.63
C LEU A 485 -1.21 23.03 13.69
N ALA A 486 -1.93 23.24 14.80
CA ALA A 486 -2.79 24.40 14.99
C ALA A 486 -1.99 25.72 14.94
N GLY A 487 -0.80 25.75 15.55
CA GLY A 487 0.07 26.92 15.54
C GLY A 487 0.46 27.34 14.12
N GLY A 488 0.87 26.39 13.28
CA GLY A 488 1.15 26.67 11.86
C GLY A 488 -0.10 27.06 11.08
N PHE A 489 -1.23 26.38 11.31
CA PHE A 489 -2.49 26.63 10.61
C PHE A 489 -3.04 28.03 10.90
N LEU A 490 -3.04 28.46 12.17
CA LEU A 490 -3.59 29.75 12.60
C LEU A 490 -2.72 30.92 12.14
N ARG A 491 -1.39 30.77 12.17
CA ARG A 491 -0.46 31.79 11.62
C ARG A 491 -0.55 31.93 10.11
N GLY A 492 -0.71 30.82 9.39
CA GLY A 492 -0.71 30.83 7.92
C GLY A 492 0.64 31.26 7.32
N GLY A 493 1.75 31.01 8.00
CA GLY A 493 3.11 31.34 7.54
C GLY A 493 4.06 31.73 8.68
N ILE A 494 5.28 32.14 8.34
CA ILE A 494 6.32 32.58 9.30
C ILE A 494 6.25 34.10 9.57
N GLY A 495 5.65 34.88 8.65
CA GLY A 495 5.66 36.34 8.62
C GLY A 495 4.72 37.07 9.59
N GLY A 496 4.50 36.55 10.81
CA GLY A 496 3.69 37.19 11.85
C GLY A 496 4.48 38.02 12.86
N PHE A 497 5.70 38.47 12.50
CA PHE A 497 6.71 39.02 13.43
C PHE A 497 6.23 40.19 14.30
N LEU A 498 5.20 40.95 13.91
CA LEU A 498 4.71 42.09 14.69
C LEU A 498 3.68 41.77 15.78
N LYS A 499 3.39 40.49 16.07
CA LYS A 499 2.62 40.10 17.28
C LYS A 499 3.28 38.89 17.95
N GLY A 500 4.29 39.19 18.77
CA GLY A 500 5.01 38.22 19.59
C GLY A 500 4.09 37.46 20.52
N GLY A 501 4.22 36.13 20.49
CA GLY A 501 3.58 35.19 21.39
C GLY A 501 3.67 33.80 20.80
N SER A 502 4.40 32.89 21.44
CA SER A 502 4.52 31.47 21.10
C SER A 502 3.17 30.72 21.10
N ASN A 503 2.09 31.37 21.53
CA ASN A 503 0.74 30.83 21.64
C ASN A 503 -0.19 31.61 20.70
N CYS A 504 -0.39 31.11 19.48
CA CYS A 504 -1.40 31.69 18.58
C CYS A 504 -2.80 31.30 19.06
N SER A 505 -3.37 32.10 19.95
CA SER A 505 -4.71 31.92 20.47
C SER A 505 -5.79 32.09 19.40
N THR A 506 -5.49 32.84 18.32
CA THR A 506 -6.42 33.16 17.23
C THR A 506 -5.72 33.15 15.87
N ALA A 507 -6.49 32.99 14.79
CA ALA A 507 -5.96 33.05 13.45
C ALA A 507 -5.44 34.47 13.13
N THR A 508 -4.34 34.54 12.36
CA THR A 508 -3.75 35.80 11.89
C THR A 508 -4.38 36.23 10.58
N VAL A 509 -4.67 37.52 10.39
CA VAL A 509 -5.19 38.08 9.14
C VAL A 509 -4.11 38.09 8.06
N GLY A 510 -4.45 37.74 6.82
CA GLY A 510 -3.50 37.78 5.70
C GLY A 510 -2.53 36.58 5.66
N GLY A 511 -2.89 35.48 6.31
CA GLY A 511 -2.12 34.23 6.25
C GLY A 511 -2.23 33.57 4.87
N GLN A 512 -1.16 32.93 4.42
CA GLN A 512 -1.11 32.30 3.11
C GLN A 512 -2.03 31.08 3.02
N LYS A 513 -2.86 31.04 1.98
CA LYS A 513 -3.81 29.96 1.74
C LYS A 513 -3.12 28.61 1.50
N ASP A 514 -2.01 28.60 0.78
CA ASP A 514 -1.26 27.38 0.48
C ASP A 514 -0.68 26.73 1.75
N VAL A 515 -0.20 27.55 2.70
CA VAL A 515 0.27 27.09 4.01
C VAL A 515 -0.87 26.45 4.80
N ARG A 516 -2.01 27.14 4.93
CA ARG A 516 -3.16 26.60 5.66
C ARG A 516 -3.70 25.32 5.02
N ALA A 517 -3.76 25.25 3.68
CA ALA A 517 -4.18 24.06 2.95
C ALA A 517 -3.21 22.89 3.15
N GLY A 518 -1.90 23.12 3.08
CA GLY A 518 -0.88 22.09 3.30
C GLY A 518 -0.91 21.54 4.73
N ILE A 519 -1.11 22.38 5.73
CA ILE A 519 -1.25 21.94 7.12
C ILE A 519 -2.55 21.17 7.34
N ALA A 520 -3.65 21.58 6.70
CA ALA A 520 -4.90 20.82 6.71
C ALA A 520 -4.73 19.42 6.10
N MET A 521 -3.95 19.30 5.01
CA MET A 521 -3.56 17.99 4.47
C MET A 521 -2.67 17.21 5.46
N GLY A 522 -1.79 17.89 6.20
CA GLY A 522 -0.96 17.29 7.24
C GLY A 522 -1.77 16.68 8.40
N TYR A 523 -2.87 17.32 8.82
CA TYR A 523 -3.81 16.67 9.74
C TYR A 523 -4.35 15.37 9.16
N VAL A 524 -4.87 15.37 7.94
CA VAL A 524 -5.42 14.16 7.32
C VAL A 524 -4.37 13.04 7.26
N GLU A 525 -3.14 13.37 6.89
CA GLU A 525 -2.07 12.39 6.77
C GLU A 525 -1.60 11.86 8.14
N LEU A 526 -1.56 12.68 9.19
CA LEU A 526 -1.33 12.21 10.57
C LEU A 526 -2.36 11.14 10.97
N MET A 527 -3.64 11.42 10.75
CA MET A 527 -4.71 10.47 11.08
C MET A 527 -4.58 9.18 10.25
N ARG A 528 -4.17 9.28 8.97
CA ARG A 528 -3.91 8.11 8.10
C ARG A 528 -2.74 7.27 8.58
N GLU A 529 -1.64 7.89 8.98
CA GLU A 529 -0.47 7.19 9.52
C GLU A 529 -0.80 6.44 10.82
N MET A 530 -1.60 7.06 11.71
CA MET A 530 -2.00 6.42 12.97
C MET A 530 -3.08 5.34 12.79
N GLY A 531 -3.86 5.41 11.70
CA GLY A 531 -4.88 4.44 11.33
C GLY A 531 -6.26 4.65 12.00
N ALA A 532 -7.28 4.00 11.44
CA ALA A 532 -8.68 4.18 11.82
C ALA A 532 -8.99 3.79 13.27
N LEU A 533 -8.41 2.68 13.76
CA LEU A 533 -8.62 2.21 15.14
C LEU A 533 -8.07 3.19 16.17
N TRP A 534 -6.93 3.82 15.89
CA TRP A 534 -6.37 4.84 16.76
C TRP A 534 -7.23 6.11 16.75
N LEU A 535 -7.73 6.52 15.56
CA LEU A 535 -8.63 7.66 15.41
C LEU A 535 -9.92 7.46 16.21
N GLU A 536 -10.52 6.26 16.15
CA GLU A 536 -11.74 5.93 16.91
C GLU A 536 -11.53 6.07 18.43
N ARG A 537 -10.38 5.60 18.94
CA ARG A 537 -10.04 5.71 20.38
C ARG A 537 -9.84 7.16 20.85
N ASN A 538 -9.39 8.05 19.97
CA ASN A 538 -9.08 9.45 20.28
C ASN A 538 -10.11 10.44 19.71
N LEU A 539 -11.25 9.94 19.25
CA LEU A 539 -12.24 10.69 18.48
C LEU A 539 -12.75 11.94 19.22
N SER A 540 -13.00 11.83 20.53
CA SER A 540 -13.49 12.94 21.35
C SER A 540 -12.49 14.11 21.41
N VAL A 541 -11.20 13.82 21.60
CA VAL A 541 -10.11 14.81 21.65
C VAL A 541 -9.95 15.48 20.29
N ILE A 542 -9.97 14.69 19.21
CA ILE A 542 -9.80 15.19 17.84
C ILE A 542 -10.97 16.08 17.40
N CYS A 543 -12.22 15.66 17.65
CA CYS A 543 -13.40 16.46 17.34
C CYS A 543 -13.39 17.79 18.12
N ARG A 544 -13.05 17.75 19.42
CA ARG A 544 -12.94 18.97 20.23
C ARG A 544 -11.87 19.91 19.68
N HIS A 545 -10.67 19.39 19.40
CA HIS A 545 -9.57 20.17 18.85
C HIS A 545 -9.93 20.84 17.52
N LEU A 546 -10.57 20.12 16.60
CA LEU A 546 -10.92 20.67 15.28
C LEU A 546 -12.02 21.74 15.37
N LEU A 547 -13.00 21.59 16.27
CA LEU A 547 -13.99 22.64 16.51
C LEU A 547 -13.38 23.85 17.25
N GLU A 548 -12.44 23.62 18.16
CA GLU A 548 -11.70 24.71 18.80
C GLU A 548 -10.85 25.46 17.78
N LEU A 549 -10.20 24.75 16.85
CA LEU A 549 -9.47 25.35 15.74
C LEU A 549 -10.38 26.22 14.87
N ALA A 550 -11.60 25.76 14.58
CA ALA A 550 -12.61 26.55 13.88
C ALA A 550 -13.03 27.79 14.69
N ALA A 551 -13.27 27.65 16.00
CA ALA A 551 -13.62 28.77 16.88
C ALA A 551 -12.51 29.83 16.90
N LYS A 552 -11.24 29.43 16.95
CA LYS A 552 -10.07 30.33 16.90
C LYS A 552 -9.96 31.12 15.59
N CYS A 553 -10.72 30.76 14.56
CA CYS A 553 -10.86 31.52 13.32
C CYS A 553 -11.93 32.63 13.40
N GLY A 554 -12.73 32.68 14.47
CA GLY A 554 -13.83 33.64 14.65
C GLY A 554 -13.40 35.10 14.63
N GLY A 555 -12.21 35.41 15.15
CA GLY A 555 -11.63 36.75 15.09
C GLY A 555 -11.43 37.27 13.66
N LEU A 556 -11.21 36.39 12.67
CA LEU A 556 -11.17 36.79 11.26
C LEU A 556 -12.56 37.06 10.70
N ALA A 557 -13.57 36.31 11.18
CA ALA A 557 -14.94 36.44 10.71
C ALA A 557 -15.64 37.69 11.26
N TYR A 558 -15.17 38.23 12.39
CA TYR A 558 -15.60 39.52 12.94
C TYR A 558 -14.99 40.67 12.12
N THR A 559 -15.53 40.92 10.94
CA THR A 559 -15.04 41.94 10.01
C THR A 559 -16.11 42.42 9.05
N ASN A 560 -15.97 43.68 8.60
CA ASN A 560 -16.75 44.24 7.50
C ASN A 560 -16.03 44.13 6.15
N SER A 561 -14.80 43.58 6.13
CA SER A 561 -13.97 43.47 4.94
C SER A 561 -14.26 42.17 4.18
N PRO A 562 -14.78 42.22 2.94
CA PRO A 562 -15.04 41.02 2.12
C PRO A 562 -13.85 40.06 1.96
N PRO A 563 -12.60 40.50 1.70
CA PRO A 563 -11.48 39.58 1.56
C PRO A 563 -11.13 38.84 2.86
N GLN A 564 -11.26 39.49 4.02
CA GLN A 564 -11.02 38.88 5.32
C GLN A 564 -12.14 37.89 5.68
N ALA A 565 -13.40 38.21 5.36
CA ALA A 565 -14.52 37.28 5.50
C ALA A 565 -14.34 36.03 4.61
N ALA A 566 -13.84 36.21 3.37
CA ALA A 566 -13.51 35.10 2.47
C ALA A 566 -12.36 34.24 3.01
N GLU A 567 -11.37 34.85 3.69
CA GLU A 567 -10.33 34.12 4.41
C GLU A 567 -10.93 33.25 5.51
N ALA A 568 -11.78 33.80 6.39
CA ALA A 568 -12.45 33.02 7.44
C ALA A 568 -13.23 31.82 6.88
N ILE A 569 -13.97 32.01 5.77
CA ILE A 569 -14.67 30.93 5.07
C ILE A 569 -13.70 29.86 4.57
N PHE A 570 -12.55 30.26 4.02
CA PHE A 570 -11.53 29.33 3.57
C PHE A 570 -10.97 28.48 4.72
N LEU A 571 -10.66 29.08 5.87
CA LEU A 571 -10.20 28.33 7.06
C LEU A 571 -11.25 27.32 7.52
N ARG A 572 -12.51 27.73 7.58
CA ARG A 572 -13.64 26.85 7.92
C ARG A 572 -13.74 25.65 6.97
N ARG A 573 -13.52 25.88 5.66
CA ARG A 573 -13.51 24.80 4.65
C ARG A 573 -12.33 23.85 4.84
N CYS A 574 -11.16 24.35 5.26
CA CYS A 574 -10.03 23.48 5.62
C CYS A 574 -10.37 22.57 6.81
N VAL A 575 -10.99 23.10 7.88
CA VAL A 575 -11.40 22.27 9.03
C VAL A 575 -12.45 21.24 8.63
N SER A 576 -13.44 21.65 7.83
CA SER A 576 -14.46 20.74 7.28
C SER A 576 -13.83 19.65 6.40
N TYR A 577 -12.81 20.00 5.61
CA TYR A 577 -12.04 19.03 4.80
C TYR A 577 -11.34 18.00 5.69
N ILE A 578 -10.72 18.42 6.81
CA ILE A 578 -10.06 17.49 7.74
C ILE A 578 -11.07 16.50 8.31
N LEU A 579 -12.19 16.98 8.86
CA LEU A 579 -13.24 16.11 9.40
C LEU A 579 -13.77 15.15 8.33
N ARG A 580 -14.06 15.67 7.13
CA ARG A 580 -14.60 14.88 6.04
C ARG A 580 -13.65 13.77 5.57
N ALA A 581 -12.37 14.09 5.40
CA ALA A 581 -11.34 13.16 4.92
C ALA A 581 -10.81 12.20 6.00
N THR A 582 -11.21 12.39 7.26
CA THR A 582 -10.83 11.52 8.38
C THR A 582 -12.06 10.83 8.95
N VAL A 583 -12.83 11.51 9.80
CA VAL A 583 -14.07 11.01 10.43
C VAL A 583 -15.05 10.48 9.38
N GLY A 584 -15.24 11.20 8.27
CA GLY A 584 -16.21 10.83 7.24
C GLY A 584 -15.81 9.65 6.35
N THR A 585 -14.52 9.34 6.20
CA THR A 585 -14.05 8.33 5.23
C THR A 585 -13.25 7.18 5.82
N MET A 586 -12.63 7.36 7.00
CA MET A 586 -11.77 6.34 7.60
C MET A 586 -12.47 5.49 8.65
N LEU A 587 -13.54 6.01 9.25
CA LEU A 587 -14.24 5.34 10.35
C LEU A 587 -15.36 4.42 9.87
N SER A 588 -15.65 3.38 10.65
CA SER A 588 -16.83 2.54 10.47
C SER A 588 -18.12 3.33 10.71
N GLU A 589 -19.25 2.86 10.18
CA GLU A 589 -20.55 3.53 10.38
C GLU A 589 -20.88 3.72 11.86
N GLN A 590 -20.59 2.72 12.71
CA GLN A 590 -20.83 2.80 14.15
C GLN A 590 -19.96 3.86 14.84
N ALA A 591 -18.69 3.96 14.44
CA ALA A 591 -17.79 5.00 14.93
C ALA A 591 -18.22 6.40 14.44
N GLN A 592 -18.74 6.51 13.22
CA GLN A 592 -19.32 7.77 12.70
C GLN A 592 -20.59 8.20 13.44
N ILE A 593 -21.47 7.26 13.81
CA ILE A 593 -22.63 7.54 14.69
C ILE A 593 -22.15 8.08 16.05
N THR A 594 -21.06 7.52 16.58
CA THR A 594 -20.44 8.01 17.82
C THR A 594 -19.85 9.41 17.64
N ALA A 595 -19.20 9.69 16.51
CA ALA A 595 -18.73 11.03 16.15
C ALA A 595 -19.88 12.05 16.13
N CYS A 596 -21.04 11.68 15.57
CA CYS A 596 -22.22 12.55 15.55
C CYS A 596 -22.66 12.96 16.96
N LYS A 597 -22.66 12.03 17.93
CA LYS A 597 -22.98 12.33 19.33
C LYS A 597 -21.99 13.34 19.93
N TYR A 598 -20.70 13.16 19.70
CA TYR A 598 -19.67 14.09 20.18
C TYR A 598 -19.80 15.47 19.53
N LEU A 599 -20.05 15.54 18.22
CA LEU A 599 -20.31 16.81 17.53
C LEU A 599 -21.56 17.51 18.08
N GLY A 600 -22.60 16.76 18.41
CA GLY A 600 -23.81 17.27 19.07
C GLY A 600 -23.55 17.86 20.46
N GLN A 601 -22.76 17.16 21.28
CA GLN A 601 -22.35 17.66 22.59
C GLN A 601 -21.51 18.94 22.47
N LEU A 602 -20.50 18.94 21.60
CA LEU A 602 -19.64 20.11 21.38
C LEU A 602 -20.43 21.29 20.80
N LEU A 603 -21.42 21.03 19.94
CA LEU A 603 -22.33 22.06 19.45
C LEU A 603 -23.05 22.75 20.62
N ALA A 604 -23.53 21.98 21.61
CA ALA A 604 -24.13 22.52 22.82
C ALA A 604 -23.14 23.41 23.60
N ASP A 605 -21.90 22.94 23.76
CA ASP A 605 -20.86 23.68 24.47
C ASP A 605 -20.57 25.03 23.79
N TYR A 606 -20.46 25.07 22.46
CA TYR A 606 -20.18 26.31 21.73
C TYR A 606 -21.37 27.26 21.68
N ILE A 607 -22.60 26.78 21.56
CA ILE A 607 -23.79 27.66 21.60
C ILE A 607 -23.90 28.35 22.96
N ASN A 608 -23.51 27.65 24.04
CA ASN A 608 -23.54 28.17 25.40
C ASN A 608 -22.22 28.82 25.83
N SER A 609 -21.24 28.99 24.92
CA SER A 609 -19.91 29.51 25.27
C SER A 609 -19.84 31.03 25.39
N PHE A 610 -20.93 31.74 25.08
CA PHE A 610 -21.03 33.19 25.15
C PHE A 610 -22.42 33.59 25.65
N ASP A 611 -22.49 34.69 26.39
CA ASP A 611 -23.75 35.16 26.96
C ASP A 611 -24.58 35.89 25.89
N TYR A 612 -25.64 35.22 25.42
CA TYR A 612 -26.62 35.78 24.50
C TYR A 612 -28.03 35.46 24.98
N SER A 613 -28.57 36.36 25.81
CA SER A 613 -29.98 36.34 26.17
C SER A 613 -30.82 36.99 25.08
N VAL A 614 -31.85 36.27 24.64
CA VAL A 614 -32.82 36.72 23.64
C VAL A 614 -33.83 37.68 24.31
N GLU A 615 -33.39 38.90 24.62
CA GLU A 615 -34.27 39.93 25.18
C GLU A 615 -34.93 40.75 24.06
N PRO A 616 -36.27 40.86 24.01
CA PRO A 616 -36.95 41.61 22.97
C PRO A 616 -36.68 43.12 23.11
N GLY A 617 -36.16 43.74 22.05
CA GLY A 617 -36.03 45.20 21.92
C GLY A 617 -34.67 45.81 22.24
N VAL A 618 -33.64 45.01 22.57
CA VAL A 618 -32.27 45.50 22.81
C VAL A 618 -31.34 45.06 21.68
N GLU A 619 -30.89 46.00 20.84
CA GLU A 619 -29.78 45.75 19.90
C GLU A 619 -28.48 45.63 20.70
N ARG A 620 -27.99 44.40 20.90
CA ARG A 620 -26.66 44.15 21.47
C ARG A 620 -25.62 44.06 20.36
N ILE A 621 -24.49 44.76 20.55
CA ILE A 621 -23.34 44.68 19.64
C ILE A 621 -22.71 43.29 19.76
N LEU A 622 -22.70 42.52 18.67
CA LEU A 622 -22.11 41.19 18.64
C LEU A 622 -20.58 41.28 18.73
N GLY A 623 -20.01 40.66 19.76
CA GLY A 623 -18.56 40.56 19.93
C GLY A 623 -17.94 39.43 19.09
N ALA A 624 -16.60 39.37 19.07
CA ALA A 624 -15.85 38.33 18.37
C ALA A 624 -16.16 36.90 18.87
N GLU A 625 -16.58 36.75 20.12
CA GLU A 625 -16.97 35.47 20.72
C GLU A 625 -18.17 34.83 20.02
N ALA A 626 -19.18 35.62 19.63
CA ALA A 626 -20.33 35.14 18.87
C ALA A 626 -19.92 34.63 17.48
N TYR A 627 -18.91 35.25 16.85
CA TYR A 627 -18.36 34.79 15.58
C TYR A 627 -17.50 33.53 15.74
N SER A 628 -16.75 33.41 16.84
CA SER A 628 -16.00 32.20 17.20
C SER A 628 -16.93 31.01 17.42
N SER A 629 -17.98 31.19 18.22
CA SER A 629 -19.03 30.19 18.41
C SER A 629 -19.68 29.81 17.07
N ALA A 630 -20.04 30.80 16.23
CA ALA A 630 -20.61 30.54 14.91
C ALA A 630 -19.71 29.70 14.01
N GLN A 631 -18.39 29.93 14.00
CA GLN A 631 -17.47 29.14 13.18
C GLN A 631 -17.49 27.66 13.59
N ALA A 632 -17.39 27.37 14.89
CA ALA A 632 -17.46 26.00 15.41
C ALA A 632 -18.84 25.37 15.15
N ALA A 633 -19.92 26.10 15.44
CA ALA A 633 -21.29 25.62 15.23
C ALA A 633 -21.57 25.28 13.76
N VAL A 634 -21.09 26.09 12.81
CA VAL A 634 -21.25 25.79 11.38
C VAL A 634 -20.45 24.55 10.98
N VAL A 635 -19.20 24.39 11.44
CA VAL A 635 -18.43 23.18 11.13
C VAL A 635 -19.11 21.94 11.71
N ALA A 636 -19.55 21.99 12.96
CA ALA A 636 -20.22 20.89 13.62
C ALA A 636 -21.51 20.49 12.92
N THR A 637 -22.39 21.45 12.60
CA THR A 637 -23.68 21.19 11.95
C THR A 637 -23.52 20.72 10.50
N LEU A 638 -22.56 21.27 9.74
CA LEU A 638 -22.29 20.80 8.37
C LEU A 638 -21.69 19.40 8.36
N GLU A 639 -20.77 19.07 9.27
CA GLU A 639 -20.21 17.72 9.33
C GLU A 639 -21.26 16.71 9.80
N LEU A 640 -22.06 17.06 10.82
CA LEU A 640 -23.20 16.26 11.24
C LEU A 640 -24.15 15.99 10.05
N SER A 641 -24.45 17.02 9.24
CA SER A 641 -25.27 16.89 8.03
C SER A 641 -24.69 15.87 7.03
N ASN A 642 -23.38 15.94 6.79
CA ASN A 642 -22.69 15.06 5.84
C ASN A 642 -22.67 13.61 6.33
N LEU A 643 -22.35 13.39 7.62
CA LEU A 643 -22.36 12.07 8.23
C LEU A 643 -23.75 11.46 8.24
N VAL A 644 -24.78 12.24 8.62
CA VAL A 644 -26.17 11.80 8.60
C VAL A 644 -26.62 11.38 7.21
N ARG A 645 -26.27 12.14 6.17
CA ARG A 645 -26.57 11.77 4.78
C ARG A 645 -25.82 10.53 4.32
N GLN A 646 -24.57 10.35 4.76
CA GLN A 646 -23.76 9.21 4.37
C GLN A 646 -24.23 7.92 5.04
N ILE A 647 -24.49 7.95 6.35
CA ILE A 647 -24.91 6.78 7.14
C ILE A 647 -26.35 6.37 6.77
N GLY A 648 -27.20 7.32 6.38
CA GLY A 648 -28.59 7.04 6.02
C GLY A 648 -29.42 6.65 7.23
N THR A 649 -30.39 5.74 7.06
CA THR A 649 -31.41 5.42 8.10
C THR A 649 -30.83 4.86 9.40
N ALA A 650 -29.60 4.35 9.42
CA ALA A 650 -28.95 3.81 10.61
C ALA A 650 -28.70 4.87 11.70
N VAL A 651 -28.78 6.16 11.37
CA VAL A 651 -28.72 7.26 12.35
C VAL A 651 -29.98 7.43 13.21
N THR A 652 -31.06 6.70 12.94
CA THR A 652 -32.34 6.84 13.67
C THR A 652 -32.19 6.87 15.21
N PRO A 653 -31.33 6.05 15.85
CA PRO A 653 -31.11 6.11 17.30
C PRO A 653 -30.53 7.44 17.80
N LEU A 654 -29.91 8.24 16.93
CA LEU A 654 -29.44 9.59 17.26
C LEU A 654 -30.58 10.57 17.46
N PHE A 655 -31.80 10.31 17.01
CA PHE A 655 -32.91 11.29 17.07
C PHE A 655 -34.03 10.88 18.02
N VAL A 656 -33.76 9.90 18.89
CA VAL A 656 -34.61 9.59 20.04
C VAL A 656 -34.30 10.56 21.18
N GLU A 657 -35.29 10.95 21.98
CA GLU A 657 -35.12 11.93 23.08
C GLU A 657 -33.93 11.63 24.01
N ALA A 658 -33.61 10.35 24.22
CA ALA A 658 -32.49 9.91 25.06
C ALA A 658 -31.09 10.30 24.52
N SER A 659 -30.95 10.65 23.24
CA SER A 659 -29.65 11.04 22.65
C SER A 659 -29.29 12.50 22.92
N GLY A 660 -30.29 13.37 23.16
CA GLY A 660 -30.14 14.80 23.41
C GLY A 660 -29.52 15.63 22.27
N ILE A 661 -29.30 15.10 21.06
CA ILE A 661 -28.64 15.86 19.97
C ILE A 661 -29.56 16.92 19.33
N MET A 662 -30.88 16.70 19.37
CA MET A 662 -31.85 17.57 18.74
C MET A 662 -31.97 18.91 19.47
N GLU A 663 -31.77 18.93 20.78
CA GLU A 663 -31.86 20.11 21.63
C GLU A 663 -30.78 21.15 21.27
N PRO A 664 -29.47 20.81 21.20
CA PRO A 664 -28.44 21.70 20.70
C PRO A 664 -28.68 22.17 19.25
N VAL A 665 -29.15 21.27 18.37
CA VAL A 665 -29.46 21.63 16.98
C VAL A 665 -30.57 22.70 16.93
N PHE A 666 -31.65 22.53 17.70
CA PHE A 666 -32.72 23.54 17.77
C PHE A 666 -32.26 24.83 18.46
N ALA A 667 -31.43 24.75 19.50
CA ALA A 667 -30.84 25.92 20.14
C ALA A 667 -29.99 26.74 19.14
N CYS A 668 -29.28 26.06 18.22
CA CYS A 668 -28.46 26.72 17.20
C CYS A 668 -29.29 27.54 16.18
N LEU A 669 -30.60 27.27 16.03
CA LEU A 669 -31.49 28.11 15.21
C LEU A 669 -31.69 29.50 15.81
N LEU A 670 -31.40 29.68 17.10
CA LEU A 670 -31.49 30.97 17.78
C LEU A 670 -30.15 31.72 17.78
N HIS A 671 -29.11 31.16 17.15
CA HIS A 671 -27.78 31.77 17.15
C HIS A 671 -27.80 33.14 16.43
N PRO A 672 -27.19 34.20 16.98
CA PRO A 672 -27.27 35.55 16.41
C PRO A 672 -26.70 35.64 14.99
N ILE A 673 -25.66 34.86 14.70
CA ILE A 673 -25.04 34.80 13.37
C ILE A 673 -25.87 33.94 12.39
N VAL A 674 -26.30 34.55 11.28
CA VAL A 674 -27.13 33.92 10.22
C VAL A 674 -26.48 32.68 9.60
N SER A 675 -25.15 32.65 9.47
CA SER A 675 -24.45 31.50 8.88
C SER A 675 -24.62 30.21 9.71
N ALA A 676 -24.62 30.32 11.05
CA ALA A 676 -24.90 29.20 11.96
C ALA A 676 -26.34 28.71 11.81
N ARG A 677 -27.31 29.63 11.75
CA ARG A 677 -28.73 29.31 11.53
C ARG A 677 -28.97 28.60 10.20
N THR A 678 -28.32 29.08 9.13
CA THR A 678 -28.45 28.51 7.79
C THR A 678 -27.85 27.09 7.72
N ALA A 679 -26.67 26.89 8.32
CA ALA A 679 -26.05 25.56 8.39
C ALA A 679 -26.89 24.57 9.21
N THR A 680 -27.51 25.06 10.30
CA THR A 680 -28.42 24.28 11.14
C THR A 680 -29.70 23.89 10.39
N ALA A 681 -30.29 24.81 9.63
CA ALA A 681 -31.44 24.51 8.77
C ALA A 681 -31.11 23.43 7.72
N TRP A 682 -29.91 23.50 7.12
CA TRP A 682 -29.41 22.45 6.23
C TRP A 682 -29.25 21.09 6.95
N CYS A 683 -28.79 21.10 8.20
CA CYS A 683 -28.70 19.91 9.03
C CYS A 683 -30.07 19.26 9.26
N LEU A 684 -31.10 20.03 9.60
CA LEU A 684 -32.46 19.52 9.76
C LEU A 684 -33.03 18.93 8.46
N ARG A 685 -32.74 19.54 7.32
CA ARG A 685 -33.05 18.95 6.00
C ARG A 685 -32.35 17.61 5.82
N CYS A 686 -31.06 17.52 6.10
CA CYS A 686 -30.30 16.27 5.97
C CYS A 686 -30.84 15.16 6.88
N ILE A 687 -31.22 15.50 8.11
CA ILE A 687 -31.84 14.59 9.07
C ILE A 687 -33.13 14.00 8.51
N THR A 688 -34.01 14.84 7.95
CA THR A 688 -35.29 14.38 7.40
C THR A 688 -35.17 13.66 6.06
N MET A 689 -34.11 13.92 5.29
CA MET A 689 -33.77 13.10 4.13
C MET A 689 -33.30 11.70 4.52
N ALA A 690 -32.51 11.57 5.61
CA ALA A 690 -32.03 10.29 6.11
C ALA A 690 -33.11 9.52 6.89
N VAL A 691 -33.94 10.24 7.66
CA VAL A 691 -35.01 9.70 8.51
C VAL A 691 -36.33 10.44 8.22
N PRO A 692 -37.06 10.05 7.16
CA PRO A 692 -38.28 10.74 6.74
C PRO A 692 -39.39 10.82 7.79
N SER A 693 -39.43 9.88 8.75
CA SER A 693 -40.41 9.89 9.83
C SER A 693 -40.29 11.11 10.75
N GLN A 694 -39.13 11.78 10.77
CA GLN A 694 -38.92 13.00 11.55
C GLN A 694 -39.46 14.25 10.86
N LEU A 695 -39.83 14.20 9.57
CA LEU A 695 -40.19 15.40 8.82
C LEU A 695 -41.40 16.16 9.40
N THR A 696 -42.50 15.47 9.68
CA THR A 696 -43.70 16.10 10.25
C THR A 696 -43.48 16.57 11.70
N PRO A 697 -42.92 15.76 12.61
CA PRO A 697 -42.59 16.19 13.98
C PRO A 697 -41.71 17.45 14.03
N LEU A 698 -40.72 17.56 13.16
CA LEU A 698 -39.81 18.70 13.13
C LEU A 698 -40.49 19.97 12.59
N ILE A 699 -41.36 19.86 11.57
CA ILE A 699 -42.18 20.98 11.11
C ILE A 699 -43.07 21.49 12.26
N ASP A 700 -43.74 20.60 12.98
CA ASP A 700 -44.64 20.96 14.08
C ASP A 700 -43.89 21.61 15.24
N ARG A 701 -42.71 21.09 15.58
CA ARG A 701 -41.80 21.69 16.57
C ARG A 701 -41.37 23.10 16.15
N CYS A 702 -40.99 23.31 14.88
CA CYS A 702 -40.61 24.63 14.37
C CYS A 702 -41.77 25.62 14.38
N LEU A 703 -42.98 25.22 13.93
CA LEU A 703 -44.17 26.07 13.93
C LEU A 703 -44.56 26.48 15.35
N SER A 704 -44.62 25.51 16.27
CA SER A 704 -44.92 25.77 17.68
C SER A 704 -43.91 26.75 18.27
N ARG A 705 -42.60 26.55 18.08
CA ARG A 705 -41.57 27.44 18.62
C ARG A 705 -41.61 28.84 18.01
N LEU A 706 -41.85 28.94 16.70
CA LEU A 706 -42.03 30.23 16.02
C LEU A 706 -43.24 30.99 16.59
N GLU A 707 -44.33 30.30 16.91
CA GLU A 707 -45.52 30.93 17.49
C GLU A 707 -45.26 31.55 18.87
N HIS A 708 -44.37 30.94 19.67
CA HIS A 708 -44.04 31.40 21.01
C HIS A 708 -42.92 32.48 21.02
N MET A 709 -42.13 32.59 19.96
CA MET A 709 -40.97 33.49 19.87
C MET A 709 -41.09 34.57 18.79
N LYS A 710 -42.31 35.01 18.48
CA LYS A 710 -42.60 36.04 17.45
C LYS A 710 -41.98 37.41 17.74
N SER A 711 -41.59 37.68 18.99
CA SER A 711 -40.93 38.94 19.38
C SER A 711 -39.41 38.93 19.12
N CYS A 712 -38.83 37.77 18.82
CA CYS A 712 -37.40 37.63 18.56
C CYS A 712 -37.13 37.54 17.05
N THR A 713 -36.44 38.54 16.51
CA THR A 713 -36.01 38.56 15.09
C THR A 713 -35.13 37.37 14.74
N ASP A 714 -34.27 36.94 15.64
CA ASP A 714 -33.38 35.82 15.38
C ASP A 714 -34.09 34.47 15.31
N ALA A 715 -35.05 34.27 16.21
CA ALA A 715 -35.92 33.11 16.22
C ALA A 715 -36.76 33.07 14.93
N ILE A 716 -37.35 34.20 14.53
CA ILE A 716 -38.11 34.28 13.27
C ILE A 716 -37.25 33.84 12.10
N SER A 717 -36.06 34.42 11.94
CA SER A 717 -35.16 34.08 10.83
C SER A 717 -34.70 32.62 10.90
N GLY A 718 -34.30 32.13 12.07
CA GLY A 718 -33.87 30.74 12.26
C GLY A 718 -34.93 29.70 11.95
N TYR A 719 -36.13 29.82 12.55
CA TYR A 719 -37.22 28.89 12.31
C TYR A 719 -37.79 28.99 10.90
N SER A 720 -37.81 30.18 10.29
CA SER A 720 -38.23 30.33 8.90
C SER A 720 -37.28 29.62 7.94
N LEU A 721 -35.96 29.73 8.15
CA LEU A 721 -34.96 28.98 7.39
C LEU A 721 -35.11 27.47 7.58
N ALA A 722 -35.34 27.02 8.82
CA ALA A 722 -35.57 25.60 9.12
C ALA A 722 -36.83 25.07 8.42
N LEU A 723 -37.95 25.80 8.49
CA LEU A 723 -39.20 25.44 7.81
C LEU A 723 -39.03 25.39 6.29
N ALA A 724 -38.34 26.36 5.70
CA ALA A 724 -38.02 26.36 4.27
C ALA A 724 -37.19 25.13 3.88
N ALA A 725 -36.17 24.78 4.68
CA ALA A 725 -35.33 23.63 4.44
C ALA A 725 -36.08 22.29 4.60
N LEU A 726 -36.96 22.18 5.60
CA LEU A 726 -37.80 21.00 5.83
C LEU A 726 -38.85 20.82 4.72
N VAL A 727 -39.51 21.90 4.29
CA VAL A 727 -40.45 21.85 3.16
C VAL A 727 -39.72 21.48 1.87
N ALA A 728 -38.51 22.00 1.65
CA ALA A 728 -37.68 21.57 0.52
C ALA A 728 -37.33 20.07 0.59
N ALA A 729 -37.04 19.54 1.78
CA ALA A 729 -36.78 18.11 1.99
C ALA A 729 -37.95 17.22 1.57
N ALA A 730 -39.19 17.72 1.69
CA ALA A 730 -40.38 16.98 1.28
C ALA A 730 -40.40 16.63 -0.21
N SER A 731 -39.77 17.44 -1.06
CA SER A 731 -39.63 17.15 -2.50
C SER A 731 -38.69 15.98 -2.79
N ASP A 732 -37.74 15.73 -1.89
CA ASP A 732 -36.77 14.63 -1.99
C ASP A 732 -37.30 13.34 -1.33
N CYS A 733 -38.43 13.42 -0.62
CA CYS A 733 -39.04 12.30 0.10
C CYS A 733 -40.13 11.63 -0.75
N LYS A 734 -39.98 10.33 -1.05
CA LYS A 734 -40.99 9.55 -1.80
C LYS A 734 -42.36 9.49 -1.12
N LEU A 735 -42.41 9.66 0.21
CA LEU A 735 -43.65 9.65 1.00
C LEU A 735 -44.34 11.02 1.03
N GLY A 736 -43.67 12.08 0.57
CA GLY A 736 -44.18 13.46 0.60
C GLY A 736 -44.50 13.97 2.01
N ILE A 737 -45.32 15.02 2.08
CA ILE A 737 -45.90 15.57 3.32
C ILE A 737 -47.41 15.74 3.17
N PRO A 738 -48.19 15.63 4.27
CA PRO A 738 -49.64 15.84 4.22
C PRO A 738 -49.98 17.20 3.60
N HIS A 739 -50.92 17.24 2.65
CA HIS A 739 -51.26 18.43 1.84
C HIS A 739 -51.60 19.70 2.67
N GLY A 740 -52.05 19.55 3.91
CA GLY A 740 -52.31 20.68 4.81
C GLY A 740 -51.05 21.37 5.36
N LYS A 741 -49.92 20.66 5.48
CA LYS A 741 -48.70 21.17 6.12
C LYS A 741 -48.00 22.30 5.34
N PRO A 742 -47.80 22.21 4.00
CA PRO A 742 -47.27 23.33 3.23
C PRO A 742 -48.13 24.60 3.36
N LYS A 743 -49.46 24.45 3.40
CA LYS A 743 -50.39 25.57 3.56
C LYS A 743 -50.28 26.21 4.94
N GLN A 744 -50.07 25.40 5.98
CA GLN A 744 -49.84 25.88 7.34
C GLN A 744 -48.54 26.67 7.45
N VAL A 745 -47.45 26.19 6.81
CA VAL A 745 -46.18 26.92 6.77
C VAL A 745 -46.33 28.26 6.05
N LYS A 746 -46.95 28.29 4.86
CA LYS A 746 -47.19 29.53 4.09
C LYS A 746 -48.03 30.58 4.85
N ARG A 747 -48.84 30.16 5.81
CA ARG A 747 -49.68 31.07 6.61
C ARG A 747 -48.91 31.71 7.76
N ASN A 748 -47.91 31.01 8.29
CA ASN A 748 -47.20 31.38 9.53
C ASN A 748 -45.84 32.04 9.27
N VAL A 749 -45.22 31.78 8.12
CA VAL A 749 -44.04 32.48 7.58
C VAL A 749 -44.51 33.58 6.65
#